data_AF-A0A7D6VTS6-F1
#
_entry.id   AF-A0A7D6VTS6-F1
#
_cell.length_a   1.000
_cell.length_b   1.000
_cell.length_c   1.000
_cell.angle_alpha   90.00
_cell.angle_beta   90.00
_cell.angle_gamma   90.00
#
_symmetry.space_group_name_H-M   'P 1'
#
loop_
_entity.id
_entity.type
_entity.pdbx_description
1 polymer ?
#
loop_
_entity_poly.entity_id
_entity_poly.type
_entity_poly.pdbx_seq_one_letter_code
_entity_poly.pdbx_strand_id
1 'polypeptide(L)'
;MSNINRFLIKNVHIKNFRGYKEKEYIFSDEQIILLGGPNGYGKTSLLDAIEWVMTGTVKRIADEYKKRKDLTIVANKKGLIAHADSDINSVYVKMIIQLDDDRYTLVRVPGERPDVLLKKENSILTIIKQDGTTLDYSELFSLELENRFNINHICTYEKNVHLYEMSRNDMYEFFETYFIDNSSVDIFKEKLNSWISEIDIKIQANSQKAQENKNKVDVLQESYQMQESVALVNKYDSALLTYKDEVLNIKMVKENFEELKQKRELYLNYNEYLKEKKIISYYDIKNKLDNFEEEIYKHREVYFNIYIKAREWDNERCDKLKEQFEKSSQEIENFESNIIGVKNSIKVFKQIENLDLFNTDDITKVKEEFEECISKENEYNILNERIKLLEEQESTHEAMGKLLEFENDWKVFVKEKNSCPLCGRGDLDVKSLQESLEKVKNGISNSQLDLAHTRKKKKEFDLLIRQQKQIFLLSIKKRASEWKKEIDNMNSLYRKCVSYEKKLLSYNISLEEISLSVIDEKREFYKESLSKIEISDENKLMNETSIRNSHNIHKQSIENSNYKNLISIDNEFDSKIINEITNVINSLEGIIKRNEGNKYLAEYNEIKKIIKNDESLKTRINNLRKDIESAVGIYESGVASNVNIVINDIYKKISRHSYIDKVKIERPKGMSQNVNITVQNNVNFSNIMSSGQLTTFALSLFIGMAMLNNEPNFKAYFFDDPIQSMDDLNILSFVDLLKNQIKDPNGFAEQIFITTCDYEFVNLLKYKMEAGQIKVKYFDFMKCENE
;
A
#
# COMPACT_ATOMS: atom_id res chain seq x y z
N MET A 1 12.50 -65.20 -10.53
CA MET A 1 12.28 -64.10 -11.49
C MET A 1 11.16 -63.27 -10.91
N SER A 2 11.52 -62.23 -10.15
CA SER A 2 10.60 -61.46 -9.32
C SER A 2 9.86 -60.40 -10.13
N ASN A 3 8.52 -60.52 -10.13
CA ASN A 3 7.47 -59.59 -10.54
C ASN A 3 7.92 -58.27 -11.17
N ILE A 4 7.85 -58.22 -12.51
CA ILE A 4 7.63 -56.96 -13.22
C ILE A 4 6.14 -56.68 -13.06
N ASN A 5 5.79 -55.58 -12.38
CA ASN A 5 4.40 -55.18 -12.30
C ASN A 5 3.87 -54.95 -13.71
N ARG A 6 2.75 -55.57 -14.09
CA ARG A 6 2.22 -55.53 -15.47
C ARG A 6 0.83 -54.90 -15.48
N PHE A 7 0.76 -53.66 -15.94
CA PHE A 7 -0.43 -52.89 -16.17
C PHE A 7 -0.97 -53.08 -17.59
N LEU A 8 -2.26 -53.40 -17.71
CA LEU A 8 -2.98 -53.46 -18.99
C LEU A 8 -4.42 -52.99 -18.83
N ILE A 9 -4.88 -52.12 -19.72
CA ILE A 9 -6.31 -51.86 -19.92
C ILE A 9 -6.89 -53.04 -20.70
N LYS A 10 -7.87 -53.72 -20.11
CA LYS A 10 -8.49 -54.94 -20.65
C LYS A 10 -9.74 -54.66 -21.47
N ASN A 11 -10.55 -53.72 -21.00
CA ASN A 11 -11.86 -53.44 -21.57
C ASN A 11 -12.26 -52.00 -21.26
N VAL A 12 -12.91 -51.34 -22.21
CA VAL A 12 -13.60 -50.07 -22.02
C VAL A 12 -15.01 -50.17 -22.60
N HIS A 13 -16.02 -49.96 -21.77
CA HIS A 13 -17.44 -49.86 -22.14
C HIS A 13 -17.90 -48.41 -21.99
N ILE A 14 -18.46 -47.86 -23.06
CA ILE A 14 -18.83 -46.45 -23.20
C ILE A 14 -20.31 -46.38 -23.55
N LYS A 15 -21.05 -45.51 -22.86
CA LYS A 15 -22.45 -45.25 -23.13
C LYS A 15 -22.77 -43.76 -23.02
N ASN A 16 -23.50 -43.26 -24.01
CA ASN A 16 -23.96 -41.87 -24.13
C ASN A 16 -22.84 -40.82 -24.01
N PHE A 17 -21.62 -41.13 -24.44
CA PHE A 17 -20.45 -40.28 -24.30
C PHE A 17 -19.90 -39.90 -25.68
N ARG A 18 -19.78 -38.60 -25.97
CA ARG A 18 -19.25 -38.04 -27.22
C ARG A 18 -19.90 -38.67 -28.45
N GLY A 19 -19.12 -39.29 -29.33
CA GLY A 19 -19.60 -39.96 -30.54
C GLY A 19 -20.29 -41.31 -30.30
N TYR A 20 -20.39 -41.79 -29.05
CA TYR A 20 -20.89 -43.11 -28.74
C TYR A 20 -22.25 -43.08 -28.05
N LYS A 21 -23.25 -43.73 -28.66
CA LYS A 21 -24.48 -44.12 -27.96
C LYS A 21 -24.21 -45.28 -27.01
N GLU A 22 -23.61 -46.36 -27.49
CA GLU A 22 -23.11 -47.46 -26.69
C GLU A 22 -22.05 -48.24 -27.50
N LYS A 23 -20.88 -48.50 -26.92
CA LYS A 23 -19.83 -49.34 -27.54
C LYS A 23 -18.96 -49.97 -26.47
N GLU A 24 -18.52 -51.20 -26.71
CA GLU A 24 -17.58 -51.92 -25.87
C GLU A 24 -16.32 -52.29 -26.68
N TYR A 25 -15.15 -52.00 -26.12
CA TYR A 25 -13.85 -52.32 -26.71
C TYR A 25 -13.11 -53.30 -25.79
N ILE A 26 -12.77 -54.48 -26.33
CA ILE A 26 -12.05 -55.54 -25.61
C ILE A 26 -10.61 -55.61 -26.13
N PHE A 27 -9.65 -55.26 -25.27
CA PHE A 27 -8.23 -55.19 -25.59
C PHE A 27 -7.44 -56.43 -25.16
N SER A 28 -8.00 -57.24 -24.26
CA SER A 28 -7.39 -58.50 -23.77
C SER A 28 -5.94 -58.33 -23.26
N ASP A 29 -4.95 -59.03 -23.80
CA ASP A 29 -3.55 -59.01 -23.35
C ASP A 29 -2.63 -58.26 -24.34
N GLU A 30 -3.19 -57.46 -25.22
CA GLU A 30 -2.49 -56.80 -26.31
C GLU A 30 -1.76 -55.55 -25.81
N GLN A 31 -0.49 -55.44 -26.19
CA GLN A 31 0.40 -54.36 -25.75
C GLN A 31 0.32 -53.15 -26.68
N ILE A 32 0.03 -53.37 -27.95
CA ILE A 32 -0.23 -52.30 -28.92
C ILE A 32 -1.69 -52.35 -29.33
N ILE A 33 -2.41 -51.25 -29.14
CA ILE A 33 -3.79 -51.08 -29.59
C ILE A 33 -3.81 -50.04 -30.70
N LEU A 34 -4.06 -50.47 -31.93
CA LEU A 34 -4.13 -49.61 -33.11
C LEU A 34 -5.59 -49.28 -33.44
N LEU A 35 -5.93 -48.01 -33.46
CA LEU A 35 -7.25 -47.48 -33.81
C LEU A 35 -7.14 -46.82 -35.19
N GLY A 36 -7.51 -47.53 -36.25
CA GLY A 36 -7.45 -47.02 -37.62
C GLY A 36 -8.82 -46.61 -38.15
N GLY A 37 -8.87 -45.54 -38.93
CA GLY A 37 -10.08 -45.16 -39.68
C GLY A 37 -10.14 -43.67 -39.99
N PRO A 38 -11.13 -43.19 -40.78
CA PRO A 38 -11.27 -41.79 -41.12
C PRO A 38 -11.52 -40.88 -39.90
N ASN A 39 -11.29 -39.58 -40.05
CA ASN A 39 -11.58 -38.60 -39.00
C ASN A 39 -13.09 -38.48 -38.76
N GLY A 40 -13.49 -38.26 -37.51
CA GLY A 40 -14.90 -38.17 -37.10
C GLY A 40 -15.58 -39.49 -36.71
N TYR A 41 -14.93 -40.64 -36.87
CA TYR A 41 -15.51 -41.96 -36.52
C TYR A 41 -15.40 -42.32 -35.02
N GLY A 42 -14.87 -41.42 -34.17
CA GLY A 42 -14.81 -41.63 -32.72
C GLY A 42 -13.49 -42.16 -32.15
N LYS A 43 -12.42 -42.31 -32.96
CA LYS A 43 -11.10 -42.76 -32.49
C LYS A 43 -10.62 -42.00 -31.24
N THR A 44 -10.57 -40.67 -31.33
CA THR A 44 -10.20 -39.79 -30.20
C THR A 44 -11.21 -39.88 -29.06
N SER A 45 -12.51 -40.09 -29.35
CA SER A 45 -13.55 -40.24 -28.33
C SER A 45 -13.35 -41.43 -27.41
N LEU A 46 -12.70 -42.51 -27.88
CA LEU A 46 -12.30 -43.63 -27.02
C LEU A 46 -11.20 -43.19 -26.03
N LEU A 47 -10.22 -42.42 -26.49
CA LEU A 47 -9.16 -41.87 -25.64
C LEU A 47 -9.73 -40.88 -24.61
N ASP A 48 -10.66 -40.04 -25.04
CA ASP A 48 -11.36 -39.09 -24.17
C ASP A 48 -12.16 -39.79 -23.07
N ALA A 49 -12.77 -40.94 -23.37
CA ALA A 49 -13.50 -41.72 -22.39
C ALA A 49 -12.57 -42.31 -21.33
N ILE A 50 -11.38 -42.78 -21.73
CA ILE A 50 -10.33 -43.26 -20.82
C ILE A 50 -9.81 -42.11 -19.95
N GLU A 51 -9.49 -40.95 -20.56
CA GLU A 51 -9.07 -39.74 -19.84
C GLU A 51 -10.12 -39.32 -18.82
N TRP A 52 -11.40 -39.33 -19.20
CA TRP A 52 -12.49 -38.93 -18.32
C TRP A 52 -12.65 -39.88 -17.14
N VAL A 53 -12.57 -41.20 -17.33
CA VAL A 53 -12.62 -42.15 -16.20
C VAL A 53 -11.48 -41.87 -15.23
N MET A 54 -10.27 -41.68 -15.73
CA MET A 54 -9.08 -41.48 -14.89
C MET A 54 -9.10 -40.15 -14.13
N THR A 55 -9.52 -39.07 -14.76
CA THR A 55 -9.33 -37.70 -14.22
C THR A 55 -10.62 -36.97 -13.85
N GLY A 56 -11.76 -37.44 -14.37
CA GLY A 56 -13.02 -36.71 -14.30
C GLY A 56 -13.04 -35.44 -15.17
N THR A 57 -12.14 -35.27 -16.15
CA THR A 57 -12.19 -34.14 -17.09
C THR A 57 -11.55 -34.55 -18.42
N VAL A 58 -12.08 -34.08 -19.54
CA VAL A 58 -11.37 -34.17 -20.83
C VAL A 58 -10.70 -32.83 -21.07
N LYS A 59 -9.37 -32.78 -20.89
CA LYS A 59 -8.62 -31.52 -20.82
C LYS A 59 -8.78 -30.67 -22.06
N ARG A 60 -8.68 -31.28 -23.24
CA ARG A 60 -8.83 -30.59 -24.53
C ARG A 60 -10.20 -29.90 -24.66
N ILE A 61 -11.27 -30.62 -24.32
CA ILE A 61 -12.63 -30.06 -24.37
C ILE A 61 -12.79 -28.94 -23.35
N ALA A 62 -12.24 -29.10 -22.15
CA ALA A 62 -12.30 -28.08 -21.11
C ALA A 62 -11.56 -26.79 -21.52
N ASP A 63 -10.39 -26.92 -22.14
CA ASP A 63 -9.59 -25.78 -22.60
C ASP A 63 -10.23 -25.10 -23.83
N GLU A 64 -10.77 -25.87 -24.79
CA GLU A 64 -11.58 -25.33 -25.88
C GLU A 64 -12.82 -24.60 -25.39
N TYR A 65 -13.53 -25.16 -24.41
CA TYR A 65 -14.71 -24.53 -23.82
C TYR A 65 -14.38 -23.20 -23.16
N LYS A 66 -13.25 -23.10 -22.44
CA LYS A 66 -12.78 -21.83 -21.84
C LYS A 66 -12.47 -20.75 -22.88
N LYS A 67 -11.98 -21.12 -24.06
CA LYS A 67 -11.64 -20.19 -25.14
C LYS A 67 -12.87 -19.63 -25.88
N ARG A 68 -14.05 -20.27 -25.76
CA ARG A 68 -15.28 -19.84 -26.45
C ARG A 68 -15.86 -18.58 -25.79
N LYS A 69 -16.20 -17.58 -26.60
CA LYS A 69 -16.85 -16.33 -26.14
C LYS A 69 -18.38 -16.42 -26.09
N ASP A 70 -18.98 -17.43 -26.73
CA ASP A 70 -20.43 -17.58 -26.90
C ASP A 70 -21.05 -18.63 -25.97
N LEU A 71 -20.63 -18.64 -24.70
CA LEU A 71 -21.04 -19.62 -23.68
C LEU A 71 -22.52 -19.51 -23.25
N THR A 72 -23.22 -18.47 -23.69
CA THR A 72 -24.63 -18.20 -23.39
C THR A 72 -25.59 -18.98 -24.29
N ILE A 73 -25.14 -19.51 -25.42
CA ILE A 73 -25.98 -20.24 -26.39
C ILE A 73 -26.14 -21.71 -25.96
N VAL A 74 -27.37 -22.14 -25.65
CA VAL A 74 -27.67 -23.50 -25.17
C VAL A 74 -27.30 -24.58 -26.18
N ALA A 75 -27.45 -24.33 -27.48
CA ALA A 75 -27.03 -25.26 -28.54
C ALA A 75 -25.52 -25.58 -28.48
N ASN A 76 -24.70 -24.61 -28.06
CA ASN A 76 -23.24 -24.76 -27.96
C ASN A 76 -22.79 -25.58 -26.75
N LYS A 77 -23.74 -26.04 -25.92
CA LYS A 77 -23.50 -26.88 -24.73
C LYS A 77 -23.82 -28.36 -24.96
N LYS A 78 -24.51 -28.71 -26.06
CA LYS A 78 -24.83 -30.10 -26.42
C LYS A 78 -23.64 -30.76 -27.12
N GLY A 79 -23.47 -32.07 -26.93
CA GLY A 79 -22.44 -32.85 -27.63
C GLY A 79 -21.00 -32.63 -27.13
N LEU A 80 -20.80 -31.95 -26.00
CA LEU A 80 -19.47 -31.74 -25.41
C LEU A 80 -18.95 -33.04 -24.79
N ILE A 81 -19.60 -33.51 -23.72
CA ILE A 81 -19.30 -34.80 -23.07
C ILE A 81 -20.40 -35.81 -23.33
N ALA A 82 -21.66 -35.45 -23.09
CA ALA A 82 -22.78 -36.31 -23.46
C ALA A 82 -22.91 -36.42 -24.97
N HIS A 83 -23.29 -37.60 -25.44
CA HIS A 83 -23.72 -37.82 -26.81
C HIS A 83 -24.85 -36.82 -27.17
N ALA A 84 -24.84 -36.30 -28.40
CA ALA A 84 -25.70 -35.18 -28.80
C ALA A 84 -27.22 -35.42 -28.57
N ASP A 85 -27.64 -36.69 -28.70
CA ASP A 85 -29.03 -37.14 -28.52
C ASP A 85 -29.36 -37.63 -27.09
N SER A 86 -28.43 -37.53 -26.15
CA SER A 86 -28.54 -38.18 -24.83
C SER A 86 -28.52 -37.15 -23.69
N ASP A 87 -29.12 -37.52 -22.56
CA ASP A 87 -29.05 -36.72 -21.33
C ASP A 87 -27.66 -36.84 -20.69
N ILE A 88 -27.12 -35.74 -20.18
CA ILE A 88 -25.85 -35.71 -19.45
C ILE A 88 -25.86 -36.68 -18.25
N ASN A 89 -27.01 -36.90 -17.62
CA ASN A 89 -27.20 -37.85 -16.51
C ASN A 89 -27.08 -39.32 -16.95
N SER A 90 -27.17 -39.61 -18.25
CA SER A 90 -27.13 -40.96 -18.80
C SER A 90 -25.73 -41.39 -19.27
N VAL A 91 -24.73 -40.52 -19.11
CA VAL A 91 -23.33 -40.79 -19.45
C VAL A 91 -22.79 -41.89 -18.55
N TYR A 92 -22.08 -42.85 -19.13
CA TYR A 92 -21.48 -43.94 -18.39
C TYR A 92 -20.21 -44.40 -19.10
N VAL A 93 -19.11 -44.50 -18.36
CA VAL A 93 -17.88 -45.12 -18.85
C VAL A 93 -17.36 -46.09 -17.80
N LYS A 94 -17.10 -47.32 -18.22
CA LYS A 94 -16.48 -48.37 -17.41
C LYS A 94 -15.18 -48.78 -18.06
N MET A 95 -14.12 -48.88 -17.26
CA MET A 95 -12.81 -49.37 -17.66
C MET A 95 -12.40 -50.52 -16.74
N ILE A 96 -11.97 -51.62 -17.33
CA ILE A 96 -11.36 -52.74 -16.59
C ILE A 96 -9.86 -52.70 -16.85
N ILE A 97 -9.10 -52.66 -15.78
CA ILE A 97 -7.64 -52.74 -15.81
C ILE A 97 -7.17 -53.99 -15.09
N GLN A 98 -6.01 -54.48 -15.48
CA GLN A 98 -5.22 -55.46 -14.75
C GLN A 98 -3.97 -54.75 -14.27
N LEU A 99 -3.69 -54.86 -12.97
CA LEU A 99 -2.44 -54.47 -12.37
C LEU A 99 -1.90 -55.75 -11.70
N ASP A 100 -0.85 -56.30 -12.28
CA ASP A 100 -0.23 -57.55 -11.85
C ASP A 100 -1.22 -58.72 -11.97
N ASP A 101 -1.50 -59.39 -10.86
CA ASP A 101 -2.46 -60.49 -10.78
C ASP A 101 -3.89 -60.00 -10.47
N ASP A 102 -4.05 -58.74 -10.05
CA ASP A 102 -5.32 -58.17 -9.63
C ASP A 102 -6.05 -57.45 -10.79
N ARG A 103 -7.38 -57.55 -10.78
CA ARG A 103 -8.25 -56.79 -11.69
C ARG A 103 -9.04 -55.74 -10.95
N TYR A 104 -9.15 -54.57 -11.57
CA TYR A 104 -9.89 -53.43 -11.05
C TYR A 104 -10.89 -52.96 -12.09
N THR A 105 -12.10 -52.67 -11.64
CA THR A 105 -13.17 -52.08 -12.45
C THR A 105 -13.38 -50.64 -12.00
N LEU A 106 -13.08 -49.70 -12.89
CA LEU A 106 -13.29 -48.28 -12.70
C LEU A 106 -14.57 -47.89 -13.43
N VAL A 107 -15.53 -47.30 -12.74
CA VAL A 107 -16.80 -46.83 -13.32
C VAL A 107 -16.95 -45.36 -13.00
N ARG A 108 -17.10 -44.52 -14.02
CA ARG A 108 -17.43 -43.10 -13.84
C ARG A 108 -18.80 -42.78 -14.39
N VAL A 109 -19.58 -42.09 -13.56
CA VAL A 109 -20.94 -41.63 -13.87
C VAL A 109 -21.12 -40.16 -13.46
N PRO A 110 -22.11 -39.45 -14.00
CA PRO A 110 -22.54 -38.13 -13.52
C PRO A 110 -22.85 -38.12 -12.01
N GLY A 111 -22.49 -37.03 -11.33
CA GLY A 111 -22.88 -36.79 -9.94
C GLY A 111 -24.29 -36.20 -9.83
N GLU A 112 -24.70 -35.82 -8.62
CA GLU A 112 -26.06 -35.29 -8.37
C GLU A 112 -26.37 -33.99 -9.13
N ARG A 113 -25.35 -33.17 -9.39
CA ARG A 113 -25.47 -31.90 -10.11
C ARG A 113 -24.45 -31.85 -11.25
N PRO A 114 -24.70 -32.54 -12.37
CA PRO A 114 -23.75 -32.61 -13.46
C PRO A 114 -23.66 -31.27 -14.19
N ASP A 115 -22.43 -30.82 -14.45
CA ASP A 115 -22.17 -29.73 -15.38
C ASP A 115 -21.94 -30.27 -16.80
N VAL A 116 -21.88 -29.36 -17.77
CA VAL A 116 -21.75 -29.73 -19.20
C VAL A 116 -20.40 -30.37 -19.54
N LEU A 117 -19.39 -30.21 -18.67
CA LEU A 117 -18.06 -30.79 -18.83
C LEU A 117 -17.86 -32.06 -17.98
N LEU A 118 -18.84 -32.43 -17.15
CA LEU A 118 -18.75 -33.51 -16.15
C LEU A 118 -17.40 -33.52 -15.43
N LYS A 119 -17.03 -32.38 -14.84
CA LYS A 119 -15.78 -32.25 -14.08
C LYS A 119 -15.73 -33.25 -12.92
N LYS A 120 -14.56 -33.41 -12.32
CA LYS A 120 -14.34 -34.29 -11.16
C LYS A 120 -15.37 -34.05 -10.05
N GLU A 121 -15.67 -32.79 -9.73
CA GLU A 121 -16.64 -32.39 -8.70
C GLU A 121 -18.10 -32.71 -9.08
N ASN A 122 -18.35 -32.93 -10.37
CA ASN A 122 -19.68 -33.14 -10.96
C ASN A 122 -19.86 -34.57 -11.50
N SER A 123 -18.93 -35.48 -11.19
CA SER A 123 -18.95 -36.89 -11.55
C SER A 123 -18.50 -37.75 -10.38
N ILE A 124 -18.90 -39.02 -10.36
CA ILE A 124 -18.56 -39.99 -9.33
C ILE A 124 -17.75 -41.10 -9.98
N LEU A 125 -16.57 -41.39 -9.42
CA LEU A 125 -15.77 -42.55 -9.76
C LEU A 125 -15.96 -43.62 -8.69
N THR A 126 -16.17 -44.87 -9.11
CA THR A 126 -16.17 -46.04 -8.25
C THR A 126 -15.12 -47.02 -8.75
N ILE A 127 -14.20 -47.44 -7.88
CA ILE A 127 -13.17 -48.42 -8.18
C ILE A 127 -13.46 -49.68 -7.38
N ILE A 128 -13.60 -50.82 -8.07
CA ILE A 128 -13.94 -52.11 -7.46
C ILE A 128 -12.84 -53.11 -7.81
N LYS A 129 -12.20 -53.67 -6.78
CA LYS A 129 -11.26 -54.79 -6.92
C LYS A 129 -12.01 -56.08 -7.23
N GLN A 130 -11.35 -57.05 -7.85
CA GLN A 130 -11.93 -58.35 -8.25
C GLN A 130 -12.65 -59.11 -7.11
N ASP A 131 -12.26 -58.90 -5.86
CA ASP A 131 -12.89 -59.50 -4.67
C ASP A 131 -14.17 -58.76 -4.20
N GLY A 132 -14.56 -57.68 -4.87
CA GLY A 132 -15.71 -56.84 -4.55
C GLY A 132 -15.40 -55.64 -3.67
N THR A 133 -14.15 -55.48 -3.21
CA THR A 133 -13.75 -54.35 -2.36
C THR A 133 -13.80 -53.05 -3.15
N THR A 134 -14.43 -52.02 -2.58
CA THR A 134 -14.40 -50.66 -3.14
C THR A 134 -13.17 -49.93 -2.62
N LEU A 135 -12.45 -49.26 -3.51
CA LEU A 135 -11.19 -48.57 -3.22
C LEU A 135 -11.31 -47.09 -3.57
N ASP A 136 -10.61 -46.25 -2.81
CA ASP A 136 -10.39 -44.86 -3.18
C ASP A 136 -9.32 -44.75 -4.28
N TYR A 137 -9.41 -43.70 -5.10
CA TYR A 137 -8.47 -43.45 -6.19
C TYR A 137 -7.01 -43.42 -5.72
N SER A 138 -6.75 -42.78 -4.57
CA SER A 138 -5.42 -42.64 -3.97
C SER A 138 -4.80 -43.95 -3.47
N GLU A 139 -5.60 -45.00 -3.30
CA GLU A 139 -5.09 -46.33 -2.93
C GLU A 139 -4.43 -47.02 -4.13
N LEU A 140 -4.84 -46.67 -5.35
CA LEU A 140 -4.36 -47.31 -6.57
C LEU A 140 -3.46 -46.40 -7.41
N PHE A 141 -3.71 -45.09 -7.42
CA PHE A 141 -3.03 -44.12 -8.26
C PHE A 141 -2.57 -42.91 -7.46
N SER A 142 -1.48 -42.30 -7.92
CA SER A 142 -1.02 -41.03 -7.34
C SER A 142 -1.99 -39.88 -7.71
N LEU A 143 -2.05 -38.86 -6.85
CA LEU A 143 -2.72 -37.61 -7.21
C LEU A 143 -2.05 -36.91 -8.39
N GLU A 144 -0.75 -37.15 -8.60
CA GLU A 144 0.00 -36.61 -9.73
C GLU A 144 -0.48 -37.20 -11.06
N LEU A 145 -0.76 -38.51 -11.11
CA LEU A 145 -1.36 -39.17 -12.27
C LEU A 145 -2.70 -38.51 -12.63
N GLU A 146 -3.56 -38.23 -11.65
CA GLU A 146 -4.86 -37.60 -11.90
C GLU A 146 -4.72 -36.19 -12.50
N ASN A 147 -3.85 -35.38 -11.92
CA ASN A 147 -3.67 -33.98 -12.32
C ASN A 147 -2.91 -33.84 -13.64
N ARG A 148 -2.02 -34.79 -13.95
CA ARG A 148 -1.09 -34.72 -15.10
C ARG A 148 -1.35 -35.77 -16.15
N PHE A 149 -2.44 -36.53 -16.05
CA PHE A 149 -2.76 -37.62 -16.99
C PHE A 149 -2.68 -37.19 -18.45
N ASN A 150 -3.36 -36.09 -18.78
CA ASN A 150 -3.40 -35.58 -20.14
C ASN A 150 -1.98 -35.27 -20.65
N ILE A 151 -1.15 -34.65 -19.81
CA ILE A 151 0.18 -34.16 -20.15
C ILE A 151 1.20 -35.30 -20.28
N ASN A 152 1.16 -36.27 -19.36
CA ASN A 152 2.13 -37.36 -19.26
C ASN A 152 1.73 -38.59 -20.10
N HIS A 153 0.44 -38.85 -20.32
CA HIS A 153 -0.04 -40.08 -20.96
C HIS A 153 -0.69 -39.88 -22.33
N ILE A 154 -1.07 -38.66 -22.72
CA ILE A 154 -1.74 -38.42 -24.01
C ILE A 154 -0.93 -37.47 -24.90
N CYS A 155 -0.32 -38.01 -25.95
CA CYS A 155 0.28 -37.25 -27.04
C CYS A 155 -0.76 -37.05 -28.14
N THR A 156 -1.03 -35.80 -28.53
CA THR A 156 -2.00 -35.49 -29.60
C THR A 156 -1.34 -34.60 -30.64
N TYR A 157 -1.77 -34.72 -31.90
CA TYR A 157 -1.36 -33.78 -32.94
C TYR A 157 -1.69 -32.33 -32.56
N GLU A 158 -2.85 -32.05 -31.97
CA GLU A 158 -3.26 -30.70 -31.58
C GLU A 158 -2.29 -30.05 -30.58
N LYS A 159 -1.75 -30.82 -29.62
CA LYS A 159 -0.68 -30.34 -28.72
C LYS A 159 0.61 -30.02 -29.46
N ASN A 160 0.98 -30.87 -30.42
CA ASN A 160 2.14 -30.65 -31.27
C ASN A 160 1.95 -29.39 -32.13
N VAL A 161 0.72 -29.14 -32.60
CA VAL A 161 0.37 -27.92 -33.33
C VAL A 161 0.40 -26.69 -32.43
N HIS A 162 -0.14 -26.81 -31.23
CA HIS A 162 -0.17 -25.71 -30.28
C HIS A 162 1.23 -25.19 -29.99
N LEU A 163 2.25 -26.07 -29.92
CA LEU A 163 3.67 -25.69 -29.83
C LEU A 163 4.14 -24.74 -30.96
N TYR A 164 3.56 -24.81 -32.16
CA TYR A 164 3.85 -23.88 -33.27
C TYR A 164 3.30 -22.47 -33.03
N GLU A 165 2.17 -22.37 -32.35
CA GLU A 165 1.39 -21.13 -32.20
C GLU A 165 1.63 -20.42 -30.87
N MET A 166 2.34 -21.06 -29.94
CA MET A 166 2.58 -20.53 -28.60
C MET A 166 3.40 -19.23 -28.65
N SER A 167 2.97 -18.24 -27.89
CA SER A 167 3.86 -17.13 -27.55
C SER A 167 5.02 -17.63 -26.68
N ARG A 168 6.07 -16.82 -26.52
CA ARG A 168 7.19 -17.15 -25.62
C ARG A 168 6.76 -17.34 -24.17
N ASN A 169 5.68 -16.69 -23.75
CA ASN A 169 5.13 -16.85 -22.41
C ASN A 169 4.29 -18.14 -22.31
N ASP A 170 3.52 -18.46 -23.35
CA ASP A 170 2.72 -19.68 -23.33
C ASP A 170 3.62 -20.92 -23.41
N MET A 171 4.68 -20.90 -24.24
CA MET A 171 5.67 -21.99 -24.27
C MET A 171 6.21 -22.26 -22.86
N TYR A 172 6.53 -21.21 -22.12
CA TYR A 172 7.02 -21.35 -20.75
C TYR A 172 6.02 -22.04 -19.84
N GLU A 173 4.76 -21.59 -19.81
CA GLU A 173 3.72 -22.22 -19.01
C GLU A 173 3.51 -23.69 -19.40
N PHE A 174 3.53 -23.99 -20.70
CA PHE A 174 3.46 -25.35 -21.22
C PHE A 174 4.61 -26.21 -20.69
N PHE A 175 5.85 -25.74 -20.82
CA PHE A 175 7.04 -26.46 -20.37
C PHE A 175 7.17 -26.54 -18.84
N GLU A 176 6.83 -25.49 -18.09
CA GLU A 176 6.75 -25.53 -16.61
C GLU A 176 5.81 -26.63 -16.13
N THR A 177 4.68 -26.81 -16.82
CA THR A 177 3.72 -27.84 -16.45
C THR A 177 4.31 -29.26 -16.58
N TYR A 178 5.30 -29.46 -17.46
CA TYR A 178 6.05 -30.71 -17.54
C TYR A 178 7.13 -30.83 -16.46
N PHE A 179 7.78 -29.73 -16.07
CA PHE A 179 8.99 -29.78 -15.24
C PHE A 179 8.72 -29.83 -13.73
N ILE A 180 7.78 -29.05 -13.18
CA ILE A 180 7.62 -28.92 -11.72
C ILE A 180 6.15 -28.79 -11.32
N ASP A 181 5.71 -29.51 -10.27
CA ASP A 181 4.47 -29.18 -9.55
C ASP A 181 4.81 -28.24 -8.39
N ASN A 182 4.89 -26.94 -8.68
CA ASN A 182 5.17 -25.93 -7.65
C ASN A 182 3.91 -25.53 -6.85
N SER A 183 2.75 -26.16 -7.08
CA SER A 183 1.48 -25.75 -6.45
C SER A 183 1.58 -25.62 -4.93
N SER A 184 2.21 -26.59 -4.27
CA SER A 184 2.42 -26.58 -2.82
C SER A 184 3.39 -25.48 -2.36
N VAL A 185 4.43 -25.21 -3.15
CA VAL A 185 5.43 -24.17 -2.88
C VAL A 185 4.83 -22.78 -3.06
N ASP A 186 4.01 -22.60 -4.09
CA ASP A 186 3.37 -21.32 -4.39
C ASP A 186 2.30 -20.97 -3.35
N ILE A 187 1.50 -21.95 -2.91
CA ILE A 187 0.61 -21.79 -1.75
C ILE A 187 1.40 -21.37 -0.50
N PHE A 188 2.58 -21.95 -0.28
CA PHE A 188 3.42 -21.58 0.86
C PHE A 188 3.97 -20.16 0.74
N LYS A 189 4.43 -19.75 -0.45
CA LYS A 189 4.88 -18.37 -0.72
C LYS A 189 3.76 -17.36 -0.50
N GLU A 190 2.54 -17.64 -0.95
CA GLU A 190 1.37 -16.79 -0.73
C GLU A 190 1.09 -16.59 0.76
N LYS A 191 1.15 -17.68 1.56
CA LYS A 191 1.01 -17.60 3.01
C LYS A 191 2.09 -16.75 3.67
N LEU A 192 3.36 -16.90 3.27
CA LEU A 192 4.46 -16.06 3.78
C LEU A 192 4.24 -14.58 3.46
N ASN A 193 3.78 -14.26 2.24
CA ASN A 193 3.46 -12.89 1.84
C ASN A 193 2.30 -12.29 2.64
N SER A 194 1.29 -13.10 2.95
CA SER A 194 0.19 -12.70 3.86
C SER A 194 0.72 -12.34 5.24
N TRP A 195 1.57 -13.17 5.83
CA TRP A 195 2.16 -12.90 7.16
C TRP A 195 3.05 -11.65 7.18
N ILE A 196 3.84 -11.42 6.13
CA ILE A 196 4.64 -10.18 6.00
C ILE A 196 3.72 -8.96 6.00
N SER A 197 2.61 -9.02 5.26
CA SER A 197 1.64 -7.93 5.16
C SER A 197 0.96 -7.64 6.51
N GLU A 198 0.59 -8.69 7.26
CA GLU A 198 0.02 -8.55 8.61
C GLU A 198 1.00 -7.91 9.61
N ILE A 199 2.28 -8.26 9.55
CA ILE A 199 3.33 -7.67 10.39
C ILE A 199 3.51 -6.18 10.05
N ASP A 200 3.49 -5.81 8.77
CA ASP A 200 3.63 -4.42 8.35
C ASP A 200 2.50 -3.53 8.87
N ILE A 201 1.27 -4.02 8.84
CA ILE A 201 0.11 -3.33 9.43
C ILE A 201 0.32 -3.11 10.94
N LYS A 202 0.81 -4.12 11.68
CA LYS A 202 1.09 -4.01 13.12
C LYS A 202 2.19 -2.98 13.42
N ILE A 203 3.28 -3.00 12.65
CA ILE A 203 4.40 -2.04 12.81
C ILE A 203 3.91 -0.60 12.58
N GLN A 204 3.10 -0.37 11.55
CA GLN A 204 2.57 0.95 11.24
C GLN A 204 1.67 1.49 12.37
N ALA A 205 0.74 0.68 12.86
CA ALA A 205 -0.15 1.05 13.96
C ALA A 205 0.61 1.35 15.26
N ASN A 206 1.61 0.54 15.60
CA ASN A 206 2.43 0.76 16.79
C ASN A 206 3.34 1.99 16.65
N SER A 207 3.85 2.28 15.45
CA SER A 207 4.68 3.47 15.19
C SER A 207 3.90 4.76 15.40
N GLN A 208 2.63 4.81 14.99
CA GLN A 208 1.74 5.95 15.24
C GLN A 208 1.52 6.18 16.74
N LYS A 209 1.16 5.13 17.49
CA LYS A 209 0.98 5.19 18.95
C LYS A 209 2.25 5.64 19.68
N ALA A 210 3.41 5.17 19.26
CA ALA A 210 4.69 5.59 19.81
C ALA A 210 4.92 7.10 19.61
N GLN A 211 4.62 7.63 18.41
CA GLN A 211 4.78 9.05 18.12
C GLN A 211 3.82 9.92 18.94
N GLU A 212 2.57 9.49 19.12
CA GLU A 212 1.60 10.18 19.98
C GLU A 212 2.08 10.28 21.43
N ASN A 213 2.58 9.18 21.99
CA ASN A 213 3.11 9.18 23.36
C ASN A 213 4.38 10.03 23.49
N LYS A 214 5.24 10.04 22.46
CA LYS A 214 6.42 10.91 22.43
C LYS A 214 6.04 12.39 22.43
N ASN A 215 5.08 12.79 21.60
CA ASN A 215 4.59 14.17 21.57
C ASN A 215 4.04 14.62 22.94
N LYS A 216 3.33 13.72 23.66
CA LYS A 216 2.84 14.02 25.02
C LYS A 216 4.00 14.25 26.01
N VAL A 217 5.07 13.46 25.92
CA VAL A 217 6.27 13.66 26.75
C VAL A 217 6.93 15.01 26.45
N ASP A 218 7.11 15.34 25.18
CA ASP A 218 7.77 16.58 24.75
C ASP A 218 7.00 17.83 25.26
N VAL A 219 5.67 17.85 25.12
CA VAL A 219 4.80 18.93 25.63
C VAL A 219 4.89 19.07 27.16
N LEU A 220 4.90 17.95 27.89
CA LEU A 220 5.01 17.97 29.35
C LEU A 220 6.40 18.45 29.82
N GLN A 221 7.45 18.17 29.06
CA GLN A 221 8.83 18.60 29.35
C GLN A 221 9.10 20.07 29.03
N GLU A 222 8.54 20.63 27.94
CA GLU A 222 8.74 22.05 27.58
C GLU A 222 8.08 23.02 28.57
N SER A 223 7.03 22.60 29.27
CA SER A 223 6.35 23.41 30.29
C SER A 223 7.15 23.63 31.60
N TYR A 224 8.39 23.16 31.64
CA TYR A 224 9.21 23.04 32.83
C TYR A 224 10.27 24.16 32.93
N GLN A 225 10.06 25.12 33.84
CA GLN A 225 11.14 25.96 34.39
C GLN A 225 11.41 25.55 35.84
N MET A 226 12.66 25.23 36.14
CA MET A 226 13.08 24.60 37.38
C MET A 226 13.28 25.64 38.49
N GLN A 227 12.52 25.54 39.58
CA GLN A 227 13.03 25.78 40.93
C GLN A 227 12.69 24.57 41.80
N GLU A 228 13.66 23.68 41.98
CA GLU A 228 13.58 22.62 42.97
C GLU A 228 13.66 23.22 44.38
N SER A 229 12.66 22.96 45.21
CA SER A 229 12.81 23.10 46.65
C SER A 229 12.02 22.02 47.40
N VAL A 230 12.46 20.76 47.22
CA VAL A 230 12.04 19.62 48.05
C VAL A 230 12.18 19.93 49.56
N ALA A 231 13.15 20.80 49.92
CA ALA A 231 13.38 21.27 51.28
C ALA A 231 12.23 22.11 51.87
N LEU A 232 11.46 22.84 51.05
CA LEU A 232 10.32 23.68 51.50
C LEU A 232 9.08 22.82 51.79
N VAL A 233 8.85 21.78 50.99
CA VAL A 233 7.72 20.85 51.17
C VAL A 233 7.87 20.03 52.46
N ASN A 234 9.10 19.61 52.79
CA ASN A 234 9.40 18.90 54.04
C ASN A 234 9.24 19.77 55.31
N LYS A 235 9.24 21.10 55.19
CA LYS A 235 9.22 22.04 56.33
C LYS A 235 7.81 22.45 56.76
N TYR A 236 6.85 22.45 55.83
CA TYR A 236 5.49 22.96 56.07
C TYR A 236 4.57 21.95 56.76
N ASP A 237 4.84 20.65 56.60
CA ASP A 237 4.15 19.64 57.39
C ASP A 237 4.94 18.31 57.41
N SER A 238 5.45 17.95 58.58
CA SER A 238 6.07 16.65 58.83
C SER A 238 5.12 15.45 58.66
N ALA A 239 3.80 15.69 58.58
CA ALA A 239 2.79 14.67 58.30
C ALA A 239 2.54 14.43 56.80
N LEU A 240 2.85 15.42 55.93
CA LEU A 240 2.68 15.28 54.47
C LEU A 240 3.80 14.44 53.82
N LEU A 241 4.96 14.33 54.47
CA LEU A 241 6.14 13.61 53.99
C LEU A 241 6.86 12.88 55.15
N THR A 242 6.24 11.85 55.76
CA THR A 242 7.03 10.78 56.40
C THR A 242 7.66 9.93 55.29
N TYR A 243 8.69 10.47 54.65
CA TYR A 243 9.38 9.84 53.54
C TYR A 243 10.60 9.07 54.02
N LYS A 244 10.53 7.74 53.96
CA LYS A 244 11.71 6.87 54.02
C LYS A 244 11.85 5.90 52.85
N ASP A 245 10.86 5.72 51.96
CA ASP A 245 10.96 4.78 50.82
C ASP A 245 10.21 5.25 49.55
N GLU A 246 10.62 4.74 48.39
CA GLU A 246 10.78 5.41 47.08
C GLU A 246 9.53 5.65 46.19
N VAL A 247 8.28 5.69 46.66
CA VAL A 247 7.12 5.91 45.75
C VAL A 247 6.11 6.95 46.26
N LEU A 248 5.93 8.02 45.48
CA LEU A 248 5.08 9.17 45.81
C LEU A 248 3.61 8.83 45.57
N ASN A 249 2.78 8.84 46.63
CA ASN A 249 1.34 8.60 46.50
C ASN A 249 0.65 9.83 45.88
N ILE A 250 0.60 9.85 44.55
CA ILE A 250 0.04 10.96 43.75
C ILE A 250 -1.40 11.28 44.14
N LYS A 251 -2.17 10.31 44.63
CA LYS A 251 -3.57 10.53 45.01
C LYS A 251 -3.69 11.40 46.26
N MET A 252 -2.92 11.08 47.32
CA MET A 252 -2.84 11.93 48.52
C MET A 252 -2.25 13.31 48.22
N VAL A 253 -1.27 13.39 47.31
CA VAL A 253 -0.69 14.67 46.90
C VAL A 253 -1.70 15.52 46.14
N LYS A 254 -2.50 14.94 45.24
CA LYS A 254 -3.58 15.64 44.54
C LYS A 254 -4.67 16.14 45.51
N GLU A 255 -5.03 15.34 46.51
CA GLU A 255 -6.04 15.73 47.52
C GLU A 255 -5.55 16.90 48.40
N ASN A 256 -4.31 16.85 48.90
CA ASN A 256 -3.74 17.92 49.74
C ASN A 256 -3.37 19.19 48.93
N PHE A 257 -3.05 19.03 47.64
CA PHE A 257 -2.79 20.15 46.72
C PHE A 257 -4.04 21.01 46.50
N GLU A 258 -5.22 20.38 46.37
CA GLU A 258 -6.48 21.11 46.23
C GLU A 258 -6.87 21.82 47.53
N GLU A 259 -6.63 21.22 48.70
CA GLU A 259 -6.85 21.88 49.98
C GLU A 259 -5.95 23.13 50.16
N LEU A 260 -4.67 23.04 49.79
CA LEU A 260 -3.74 24.17 49.86
C LEU A 260 -4.11 25.31 48.88
N LYS A 261 -4.57 24.96 47.67
CA LYS A 261 -5.09 25.93 46.71
C LYS A 261 -6.30 26.68 47.26
N GLN A 262 -7.27 25.96 47.82
CA GLN A 262 -8.49 26.54 48.40
C GLN A 262 -8.19 27.47 49.59
N LYS A 263 -7.23 27.10 50.46
CA LYS A 263 -6.79 27.97 51.57
C LYS A 263 -6.07 29.22 51.08
N ARG A 264 -5.16 29.10 50.11
CA ARG A 264 -4.45 30.25 49.51
C ARG A 264 -5.42 31.20 48.83
N GLU A 265 -6.37 30.65 48.07
CA GLU A 265 -7.39 31.42 47.36
C GLU A 265 -8.31 32.16 48.33
N LEU A 266 -8.70 31.53 49.45
CA LEU A 266 -9.46 32.19 50.51
C LEU A 266 -8.71 33.40 51.10
N TYR A 267 -7.42 33.26 51.41
CA TYR A 267 -6.62 34.34 51.99
C TYR A 267 -6.41 35.51 51.02
N LEU A 268 -6.15 35.21 49.74
CA LEU A 268 -6.05 36.23 48.69
C LEU A 268 -7.37 36.98 48.50
N ASN A 269 -8.48 36.25 48.37
CA ASN A 269 -9.81 36.82 48.17
C ASN A 269 -10.25 37.66 49.38
N TYR A 270 -9.93 37.26 50.61
CA TYR A 270 -10.26 38.03 51.81
C TYR A 270 -9.46 39.34 51.94
N ASN A 271 -8.15 39.32 51.63
CA ASN A 271 -7.33 40.53 51.62
C ASN A 271 -7.78 41.53 50.55
N GLU A 272 -8.17 41.06 49.35
CA GLU A 272 -8.74 41.94 48.33
C GLU A 272 -10.13 42.45 48.74
N TYR A 273 -11.00 41.62 49.32
CA TYR A 273 -12.32 42.04 49.83
C TYR A 273 -12.25 43.22 50.81
N LEU A 274 -11.32 43.18 51.79
CA LEU A 274 -11.16 44.28 52.77
C LEU A 274 -10.67 45.59 52.13
N LYS A 275 -9.77 45.49 51.15
CA LYS A 275 -9.27 46.65 50.39
C LYS A 275 -10.37 47.25 49.52
N GLU A 276 -11.10 46.40 48.81
CA GLU A 276 -12.19 46.80 47.93
C GLU A 276 -13.33 47.47 48.71
N LYS A 277 -13.67 46.98 49.91
CA LYS A 277 -14.74 47.57 50.76
C LYS A 277 -14.49 49.03 51.14
N LYS A 278 -13.24 49.40 51.47
CA LYS A 278 -12.85 50.79 51.79
C LYS A 278 -12.85 51.68 50.54
N ILE A 279 -12.42 51.14 49.41
CA ILE A 279 -12.33 51.82 48.12
C ILE A 279 -13.74 52.10 47.53
N ILE A 280 -14.67 51.18 47.68
CA ILE A 280 -16.08 51.31 47.23
C ILE A 280 -16.78 52.52 47.87
N SER A 281 -16.57 52.75 49.17
CA SER A 281 -17.15 53.90 49.88
C SER A 281 -16.65 55.27 49.39
N TYR A 282 -15.42 55.33 48.89
CA TYR A 282 -14.85 56.55 48.30
C TYR A 282 -15.38 56.80 46.88
N TYR A 283 -15.48 55.73 46.09
CA TYR A 283 -16.05 55.78 44.75
C TYR A 283 -17.54 56.18 44.73
N ASP A 284 -18.35 55.76 45.70
CA ASP A 284 -19.77 56.14 45.75
C ASP A 284 -20.02 57.67 45.80
N ILE A 285 -19.08 58.44 46.39
CA ILE A 285 -19.16 59.91 46.47
C ILE A 285 -18.34 60.56 45.35
N LYS A 286 -17.17 59.98 45.01
CA LYS A 286 -16.30 60.42 43.91
C LYS A 286 -16.95 60.29 42.55
N ASN A 287 -17.63 59.18 42.26
CA ASN A 287 -18.29 59.00 40.97
C ASN A 287 -19.50 59.90 40.79
N LYS A 288 -20.15 60.37 41.85
CA LYS A 288 -21.21 61.40 41.72
C LYS A 288 -20.63 62.77 41.35
N LEU A 289 -19.47 63.13 41.89
CA LEU A 289 -18.72 64.36 41.57
C LEU A 289 -18.06 64.28 40.19
N ASP A 290 -17.32 63.20 39.93
CA ASP A 290 -16.57 62.95 38.71
C ASP A 290 -17.50 62.69 37.53
N ASN A 291 -18.63 62.00 37.70
CA ASN A 291 -19.61 61.88 36.61
C ASN A 291 -20.22 63.25 36.27
N PHE A 292 -20.47 64.13 37.23
CA PHE A 292 -20.93 65.48 36.91
C PHE A 292 -19.82 66.33 36.25
N GLU A 293 -18.57 66.22 36.73
CA GLU A 293 -17.41 66.93 36.17
C GLU A 293 -17.01 66.45 34.77
N GLU A 294 -17.02 65.14 34.53
CA GLU A 294 -16.69 64.53 33.24
C GLU A 294 -17.86 64.59 32.27
N GLU A 295 -19.06 64.17 32.69
CA GLU A 295 -20.16 63.97 31.75
C GLU A 295 -20.79 65.28 31.29
N ILE A 296 -20.65 66.37 32.06
CA ILE A 296 -21.29 67.67 31.76
C ILE A 296 -20.27 68.83 31.80
N TYR A 297 -19.47 68.97 32.87
CA TYR A 297 -18.68 70.18 33.14
C TYR A 297 -17.43 70.38 32.26
N LYS A 298 -16.60 69.35 32.06
CA LYS A 298 -15.32 69.43 31.32
C LYS A 298 -15.50 69.72 29.83
N HIS A 299 -16.60 69.23 29.24
CA HIS A 299 -16.80 69.26 27.80
C HIS A 299 -17.79 70.34 27.35
N ARG A 300 -18.18 71.23 28.27
CA ARG A 300 -19.19 72.28 28.07
C ARG A 300 -18.91 73.19 26.86
N GLU A 301 -17.64 73.53 26.58
CA GLU A 301 -17.27 74.34 25.40
C GLU A 301 -17.06 73.51 24.13
N VAL A 302 -16.64 72.25 24.28
CA VAL A 302 -16.26 71.35 23.18
C VAL A 302 -17.50 70.76 22.53
N TYR A 303 -18.47 70.28 23.31
CA TYR A 303 -19.72 69.76 22.75
C TYR A 303 -20.59 70.87 22.16
N PHE A 304 -20.56 72.10 22.71
CA PHE A 304 -21.24 73.27 22.11
C PHE A 304 -20.69 73.61 20.72
N ASN A 305 -19.37 73.48 20.51
CA ASN A 305 -18.72 73.69 19.20
C ASN A 305 -18.81 72.48 18.24
N ILE A 306 -18.88 71.24 18.76
CA ILE A 306 -19.05 70.01 17.97
C ILE A 306 -20.50 69.86 17.49
N TYR A 307 -21.48 70.34 18.25
CA TYR A 307 -22.90 70.38 17.88
C TYR A 307 -23.16 71.17 16.58
N ILE A 308 -22.37 72.23 16.34
CA ILE A 308 -22.43 73.05 15.12
C ILE A 308 -21.76 72.34 13.92
N LYS A 309 -20.71 71.52 14.12
CA LYS A 309 -19.98 70.79 13.06
C LYS A 309 -20.64 69.49 12.60
N ALA A 310 -21.43 68.83 13.44
CA ALA A 310 -22.12 67.58 13.11
C ALA A 310 -23.26 67.75 12.08
N ARG A 311 -23.64 69.00 11.76
CA ARG A 311 -24.70 69.35 10.80
C ARG A 311 -24.31 69.14 9.32
N GLU A 312 -23.05 68.77 9.03
CA GLU A 312 -22.51 68.66 7.67
C GLU A 312 -22.25 67.22 7.16
N TRP A 313 -22.56 66.15 7.91
CA TRP A 313 -22.32 64.75 7.50
C TRP A 313 -23.62 63.99 7.17
N ASP A 314 -23.71 63.44 5.95
CA ASP A 314 -24.88 62.70 5.43
C ASP A 314 -24.72 61.17 5.63
N ASN A 315 -25.73 60.52 6.23
CA ASN A 315 -25.74 59.10 6.60
C ASN A 315 -25.46 58.15 5.42
N GLU A 316 -25.84 58.53 4.20
CA GLU A 316 -25.79 57.64 3.03
C GLU A 316 -24.37 57.32 2.54
N ARG A 317 -23.39 58.17 2.89
CA ARG A 317 -21.99 58.04 2.43
C ARG A 317 -21.16 57.08 3.29
N CYS A 318 -21.50 56.91 4.57
CA CYS A 318 -20.78 56.04 5.49
C CYS A 318 -21.10 54.55 5.27
N ASP A 319 -22.35 54.22 4.93
CA ASP A 319 -22.76 52.83 4.74
C ASP A 319 -22.15 52.21 3.48
N LYS A 320 -22.05 52.96 2.38
CA LYS A 320 -21.40 52.51 1.13
C LYS A 320 -19.92 52.16 1.30
N LEU A 321 -19.18 52.91 2.11
CA LEU A 321 -17.75 52.66 2.36
C LEU A 321 -17.52 51.40 3.20
N LYS A 322 -18.48 51.06 4.06
CA LYS A 322 -18.44 49.86 4.91
C LYS A 322 -18.61 48.58 4.10
N GLU A 323 -19.57 48.59 3.17
CA GLU A 323 -19.91 47.45 2.31
C GLU A 323 -18.77 47.11 1.32
N GLN A 324 -18.08 48.12 0.77
CA GLN A 324 -16.92 47.90 -0.10
C GLN A 324 -15.72 47.25 0.62
N PHE A 325 -15.55 47.57 1.91
CA PHE A 325 -14.42 47.10 2.70
C PHE A 325 -14.59 45.65 3.17
N GLU A 326 -15.78 45.28 3.66
CA GLU A 326 -16.10 43.91 4.06
C GLU A 326 -15.97 42.92 2.90
N LYS A 327 -16.43 43.32 1.71
CA LYS A 327 -16.32 42.51 0.49
C LYS A 327 -14.86 42.25 0.09
N SER A 328 -14.00 43.25 0.21
CA SER A 328 -12.56 43.14 -0.09
C SER A 328 -11.81 42.28 0.95
N SER A 329 -12.20 42.34 2.24
CA SER A 329 -11.61 41.48 3.29
C SER A 329 -11.97 39.99 3.12
N GLN A 330 -13.21 39.68 2.74
CA GLN A 330 -13.67 38.31 2.53
C GLN A 330 -12.96 37.64 1.34
N GLU A 331 -12.66 38.40 0.28
CA GLU A 331 -11.89 37.91 -0.86
C GLU A 331 -10.47 37.53 -0.45
N ILE A 332 -9.79 38.33 0.38
CA ILE A 332 -8.43 38.08 0.86
C ILE A 332 -8.33 36.83 1.73
N GLU A 333 -9.30 36.56 2.61
CA GLU A 333 -9.33 35.35 3.45
C GLU A 333 -9.55 34.06 2.64
N ASN A 334 -10.44 34.09 1.65
CA ASN A 334 -10.67 32.94 0.76
C ASN A 334 -9.46 32.59 -0.13
N PHE A 335 -8.52 33.54 -0.32
CA PHE A 335 -7.27 33.29 -1.06
C PHE A 335 -6.22 32.54 -0.22
N GLU A 336 -6.29 32.57 1.11
CA GLU A 336 -5.30 31.95 2.01
C GLU A 336 -5.21 30.42 1.83
N SER A 337 -6.33 29.76 1.51
CA SER A 337 -6.43 28.31 1.35
C SER A 337 -5.88 27.77 0.01
N ASN A 338 -5.60 28.63 -0.98
CA ASN A 338 -5.39 28.21 -2.38
C ASN A 338 -3.96 28.49 -2.94
N ILE A 339 -3.03 29.01 -2.13
CA ILE A 339 -1.70 29.43 -2.61
C ILE A 339 -0.66 28.32 -2.40
N ILE A 340 -0.36 27.57 -3.47
CA ILE A 340 0.75 26.60 -3.53
C ILE A 340 1.73 27.07 -4.62
N GLY A 341 2.78 27.79 -4.21
CA GLY A 341 3.89 28.19 -5.09
C GLY A 341 3.84 29.63 -5.64
N VAL A 342 4.98 30.06 -6.20
CA VAL A 342 5.28 31.44 -6.66
C VAL A 342 4.26 31.98 -7.67
N LYS A 343 3.82 31.14 -8.61
CA LYS A 343 2.89 31.50 -9.69
C LYS A 343 1.51 31.92 -9.17
N ASN A 344 1.04 31.32 -8.08
CA ASN A 344 -0.22 31.70 -7.43
C ASN A 344 -0.07 32.98 -6.61
N SER A 345 1.09 33.20 -5.96
CA SER A 345 1.41 34.42 -5.22
C SER A 345 1.37 35.68 -6.11
N ILE A 346 1.91 35.58 -7.34
CA ILE A 346 1.91 36.68 -8.32
C ILE A 346 0.50 37.03 -8.80
N LYS A 347 -0.34 36.01 -9.00
CA LYS A 347 -1.70 36.17 -9.48
C LYS A 347 -2.57 36.89 -8.45
N VAL A 348 -2.37 36.58 -7.17
CA VAL A 348 -3.02 37.27 -6.04
C VAL A 348 -2.58 38.74 -5.99
N PHE A 349 -1.28 39.02 -6.16
CA PHE A 349 -0.76 40.38 -6.11
C PHE A 349 -1.35 41.30 -7.20
N LYS A 350 -1.50 40.80 -8.43
CA LYS A 350 -2.16 41.54 -9.52
C LYS A 350 -3.65 41.78 -9.31
N GLN A 351 -4.33 40.92 -8.55
CA GLN A 351 -5.74 41.11 -8.20
C GLN A 351 -5.92 42.17 -7.11
N ILE A 352 -4.97 42.23 -6.18
CA ILE A 352 -4.94 43.20 -5.09
C ILE A 352 -4.54 44.61 -5.57
N GLU A 353 -3.79 44.71 -6.67
CA GLU A 353 -3.29 45.97 -7.26
C GLU A 353 -4.39 46.96 -7.68
N ASN A 354 -5.63 46.49 -7.84
CA ASN A 354 -6.78 47.32 -8.25
C ASN A 354 -7.59 47.94 -7.09
N LEU A 355 -7.12 47.80 -5.84
CA LEU A 355 -7.80 48.35 -4.67
C LEU A 355 -7.17 49.68 -4.26
N ASP A 356 -7.95 50.77 -4.18
CA ASP A 356 -7.54 52.13 -3.74
C ASP A 356 -7.10 52.22 -2.24
N LEU A 357 -6.86 51.08 -1.59
CA LEU A 357 -6.59 50.92 -0.16
C LEU A 357 -5.11 51.09 0.24
N PHE A 358 -4.19 51.21 -0.73
CA PHE A 358 -2.74 51.02 -0.52
C PHE A 358 -1.88 52.30 -0.56
N ASN A 359 -2.42 53.45 -0.17
CA ASN A 359 -1.67 54.73 -0.18
C ASN A 359 -0.94 55.02 1.15
N THR A 360 -0.02 54.16 1.58
CA THR A 360 0.91 54.43 2.70
C THR A 360 2.31 53.89 2.42
N ASP A 361 3.34 54.66 2.76
CA ASP A 361 4.77 54.35 2.46
C ASP A 361 5.21 52.93 2.88
N ASP A 362 4.72 52.42 4.01
CA ASP A 362 5.06 51.07 4.50
C ASP A 362 4.52 49.96 3.60
N ILE A 363 3.36 50.17 2.99
CA ILE A 363 2.73 49.20 2.08
C ILE A 363 3.38 49.28 0.71
N THR A 364 3.77 50.48 0.26
CA THR A 364 4.53 50.67 -0.99
C THR A 364 5.88 49.97 -0.93
N LYS A 365 6.60 50.02 0.20
CA LYS A 365 7.84 49.25 0.40
C LYS A 365 7.62 47.74 0.33
N VAL A 366 6.57 47.25 0.98
CA VAL A 366 6.22 45.83 0.91
C VAL A 366 5.83 45.43 -0.51
N LYS A 367 5.21 46.35 -1.29
CA LYS A 367 4.90 46.16 -2.71
C LYS A 367 6.19 45.99 -3.53
N GLU A 368 7.16 46.88 -3.34
CA GLU A 368 8.47 46.85 -4.00
C GLU A 368 9.28 45.59 -3.68
N GLU A 369 9.33 45.16 -2.40
CA GLU A 369 10.03 43.94 -1.97
C GLU A 369 9.37 42.66 -2.54
N PHE A 370 8.04 42.68 -2.70
CA PHE A 370 7.32 41.55 -3.30
C PHE A 370 7.55 41.50 -4.82
N GLU A 371 7.55 42.65 -5.51
CA GLU A 371 7.92 42.76 -6.92
C GLU A 371 9.35 42.26 -7.19
N GLU A 372 10.28 42.49 -6.26
CA GLU A 372 11.63 41.90 -6.32
C GLU A 372 11.58 40.36 -6.25
N CYS A 373 10.68 39.78 -5.45
CA CYS A 373 10.46 38.32 -5.41
C CYS A 373 9.84 37.79 -6.71
N ILE A 374 8.95 38.56 -7.36
CA ILE A 374 8.40 38.25 -8.69
C ILE A 374 9.54 38.19 -9.73
N SER A 375 10.51 39.10 -9.65
CA SER A 375 11.64 39.13 -10.58
C SER A 375 12.53 37.89 -10.53
N LYS A 376 12.53 37.16 -9.40
CA LYS A 376 13.30 35.91 -9.20
C LYS A 376 12.52 34.63 -9.58
N GLU A 377 11.29 34.74 -10.07
CA GLU A 377 10.47 33.60 -10.53
C GLU A 377 11.17 32.80 -11.64
N ASN A 378 11.82 33.49 -12.58
CA ASN A 378 12.55 32.85 -13.66
C ASN A 378 13.72 32.00 -13.13
N GLU A 379 14.45 32.49 -12.13
CA GLU A 379 15.55 31.75 -11.49
C GLU A 379 15.04 30.50 -10.77
N TYR A 380 13.90 30.60 -10.09
CA TYR A 380 13.23 29.46 -9.45
C TYR A 380 12.78 28.39 -10.47
N ASN A 381 12.22 28.82 -11.60
CA ASN A 381 11.80 27.91 -12.67
C ASN A 381 13.01 27.21 -13.32
N ILE A 382 14.10 27.94 -13.55
CA ILE A 382 15.36 27.38 -14.07
C ILE A 382 15.93 26.33 -13.09
N LEU A 383 15.87 26.57 -11.78
CA LEU A 383 16.29 25.58 -10.78
C LEU A 383 15.43 24.30 -10.83
N ASN A 384 14.11 24.42 -11.04
CA ASN A 384 13.21 23.28 -11.18
C ASN A 384 13.48 22.46 -12.44
N GLU A 385 13.66 23.12 -13.58
CA GLU A 385 14.02 22.45 -14.83
C GLU A 385 15.39 21.77 -14.73
N ARG A 386 16.37 22.42 -14.09
CA ARG A 386 17.70 21.85 -13.88
C ARG A 386 17.68 20.63 -12.95
N ILE A 387 16.90 20.65 -11.88
CA ILE A 387 16.71 19.46 -11.02
C ILE A 387 16.08 18.33 -11.81
N LYS A 388 15.04 18.60 -12.60
CA LYS A 388 14.37 17.59 -13.42
C LYS A 388 15.33 16.94 -14.42
N LEU A 389 16.14 17.73 -15.11
CA LEU A 389 17.15 17.24 -16.05
C LEU A 389 18.22 16.37 -15.37
N LEU A 390 18.66 16.75 -14.16
CA LEU A 390 19.65 16.00 -13.40
C LEU A 390 19.09 14.69 -12.81
N GLU A 391 17.80 14.66 -12.45
CA GLU A 391 17.09 13.45 -12.00
C GLU A 391 16.83 12.46 -13.16
N GLU A 392 16.50 12.95 -14.36
CA GLU A 392 16.37 12.10 -15.55
C GLU A 392 17.69 11.37 -15.89
N GLN A 393 18.83 12.00 -15.60
CA GLN A 393 20.17 11.43 -15.78
C GLN A 393 20.58 10.39 -14.70
N GLU A 394 19.82 10.25 -13.62
CA GLU A 394 20.13 9.34 -12.50
C GLU A 394 20.12 7.88 -12.96
N SER A 395 19.20 7.51 -13.86
CA SER A 395 19.14 6.18 -14.48
C SER A 395 20.38 5.83 -15.31
N THR A 396 20.91 6.81 -16.06
CA THR A 396 22.14 6.67 -16.84
C THR A 396 23.38 6.59 -15.96
N HIS A 397 23.44 7.37 -14.87
CA HIS A 397 24.53 7.30 -13.89
C HIS A 397 24.52 5.97 -13.11
N GLU A 398 23.35 5.41 -12.81
CA GLU A 398 23.23 4.09 -12.17
C GLU A 398 23.74 2.97 -13.08
N ALA A 399 23.38 3.02 -14.37
CA ALA A 399 23.88 2.08 -15.37
C ALA A 399 25.41 2.21 -15.57
N MET A 400 25.94 3.43 -15.62
CA MET A 400 27.39 3.68 -15.69
C MET A 400 28.13 3.25 -14.41
N GLY A 401 27.50 3.39 -13.24
CA GLY A 401 28.04 2.93 -11.95
C GLY A 401 28.26 1.41 -11.91
N LYS A 402 27.28 0.63 -12.38
CA LYS A 402 27.39 -0.84 -12.48
C LYS A 402 28.51 -1.26 -13.45
N LEU A 403 28.72 -0.49 -14.52
CA LEU A 403 29.80 -0.76 -15.45
C LEU A 403 31.19 -0.52 -14.84
N LEU A 404 31.34 0.44 -13.91
CA LEU A 404 32.60 0.71 -13.21
C LEU A 404 33.01 -0.42 -12.23
N GLU A 405 32.09 -1.30 -11.83
CA GLU A 405 32.39 -2.46 -10.97
C GLU A 405 33.34 -3.46 -11.67
N PHE A 406 33.36 -3.46 -13.01
CA PHE A 406 34.21 -4.33 -13.84
C PHE A 406 35.55 -3.68 -14.22
N GLU A 407 35.96 -2.59 -13.56
CA GLU A 407 37.19 -1.85 -13.87
C GLU A 407 38.44 -2.76 -13.94
N ASN A 408 38.56 -3.71 -13.01
CA ASN A 408 39.71 -4.62 -12.96
C ASN A 408 39.71 -5.58 -14.16
N ASP A 409 38.54 -6.11 -14.52
CA ASP A 409 38.38 -7.03 -15.63
C ASP A 409 38.65 -6.33 -16.98
N TRP A 410 38.26 -5.07 -17.11
CA TRP A 410 38.54 -4.26 -18.30
C TRP A 410 40.03 -3.98 -18.45
N LYS A 411 40.75 -3.71 -17.36
CA LYS A 411 42.21 -3.52 -17.39
C LYS A 411 42.93 -4.79 -17.83
N VAL A 412 42.46 -5.97 -17.39
CA VAL A 412 42.99 -7.27 -17.84
C VAL A 412 42.73 -7.47 -19.33
N PHE A 413 41.50 -7.24 -19.79
CA PHE A 413 41.13 -7.39 -21.19
C PHE A 413 41.95 -6.49 -22.13
N VAL A 414 42.10 -5.20 -21.80
CA VAL A 414 42.87 -4.24 -22.61
C VAL A 414 44.35 -4.63 -22.66
N LYS A 415 44.91 -5.15 -21.57
CA LYS A 415 46.30 -5.61 -21.51
C LYS A 415 46.58 -6.81 -22.42
N GLU A 416 45.58 -7.68 -22.63
CA GLU A 416 45.70 -8.88 -23.47
C GLU A 416 45.36 -8.62 -24.95
N LYS A 417 44.34 -7.79 -25.22
CA LYS A 417 43.72 -7.65 -26.54
C LYS A 417 43.99 -6.30 -27.21
N ASN A 418 44.63 -5.35 -26.52
CA ASN A 418 44.95 -4.00 -27.00
C ASN A 418 43.76 -3.30 -27.69
N SER A 419 42.54 -3.54 -27.19
CA SER A 419 41.28 -3.09 -27.80
C SER A 419 40.21 -2.83 -26.74
N CYS A 420 39.27 -1.93 -27.06
CA CYS A 420 38.20 -1.53 -26.15
C CYS A 420 37.22 -2.69 -25.87
N PRO A 421 36.95 -3.03 -24.60
CA PRO A 421 36.05 -4.14 -24.24
C PRO A 421 34.57 -3.89 -24.58
N LEU A 422 34.17 -2.63 -24.81
CA LEU A 422 32.78 -2.27 -25.11
C LEU A 422 32.51 -2.18 -26.63
N CYS A 423 33.41 -1.55 -27.38
CA CYS A 423 33.20 -1.26 -28.81
C CYS A 423 34.22 -1.90 -29.76
N GLY A 424 35.23 -2.60 -29.25
CA GLY A 424 36.21 -3.33 -30.05
C GLY A 424 37.24 -2.46 -30.79
N ARG A 425 37.25 -1.14 -30.58
CA ARG A 425 38.25 -0.24 -31.18
C ARG A 425 39.67 -0.65 -30.73
N GLY A 426 40.57 -0.89 -31.69
CA GLY A 426 41.98 -1.20 -31.42
C GLY A 426 42.79 0.01 -30.93
N ASP A 427 44.02 -0.24 -30.49
CA ASP A 427 45.00 0.75 -30.00
C ASP A 427 44.60 1.49 -28.72
N LEU A 428 43.83 0.81 -27.84
CA LEU A 428 43.57 1.32 -26.50
C LEU A 428 44.60 0.75 -25.52
N ASP A 429 45.35 1.61 -24.83
CA ASP A 429 46.27 1.20 -23.76
C ASP A 429 45.61 1.31 -22.37
N VAL A 430 46.19 0.62 -21.38
CA VAL A 430 45.65 0.58 -20.01
C VAL A 430 45.62 1.98 -19.38
N LYS A 431 46.56 2.86 -19.75
CA LYS A 431 46.64 4.23 -19.25
C LYS A 431 45.49 5.10 -19.77
N SER A 432 45.19 5.02 -21.06
CA SER A 432 44.06 5.74 -21.69
C SER A 432 42.71 5.22 -21.21
N LEU A 433 42.59 3.91 -20.95
CA LEU A 433 41.41 3.34 -20.29
C LEU A 433 41.24 3.94 -18.89
N GLN A 434 42.29 3.98 -18.08
CA GLN A 434 42.23 4.49 -16.72
C GLN A 434 41.86 5.98 -16.68
N GLU A 435 42.41 6.80 -17.57
CA GLU A 435 42.03 8.21 -17.71
C GLU A 435 40.55 8.38 -18.13
N SER A 436 40.03 7.47 -18.95
CA SER A 436 38.62 7.50 -19.37
C SER A 436 37.68 7.09 -18.23
N LEU A 437 38.07 6.11 -17.42
CA LEU A 437 37.31 5.68 -16.24
C LEU A 437 37.28 6.74 -15.16
N GLU A 438 38.42 7.42 -14.93
CA GLU A 438 38.47 8.57 -14.01
C GLU A 438 37.59 9.73 -14.49
N LYS A 439 37.54 10.01 -15.80
CA LYS A 439 36.61 11.02 -16.36
C LYS A 439 35.15 10.66 -16.11
N VAL A 440 34.76 9.39 -16.26
CA VAL A 440 33.38 8.92 -15.98
C VAL A 440 33.06 9.01 -14.48
N LYS A 441 33.98 8.56 -13.60
CA LYS A 441 33.82 8.68 -12.14
C LYS A 441 33.67 10.15 -11.69
N ASN A 442 34.51 11.03 -12.22
CA ASN A 442 34.44 12.46 -11.93
C ASN A 442 33.16 13.09 -12.49
N GLY A 443 32.68 12.66 -13.66
CA GLY A 443 31.41 13.09 -14.24
C GLY A 443 30.20 12.76 -13.37
N ILE A 444 30.12 11.52 -12.87
CA ILE A 444 29.03 11.07 -11.97
C ILE A 444 29.06 11.86 -10.65
N SER A 445 30.24 11.96 -10.03
CA SER A 445 30.41 12.68 -8.75
C SER A 445 30.05 14.16 -8.88
N ASN A 446 30.48 14.82 -9.96
CA ASN A 446 30.15 16.22 -10.22
C ASN A 446 28.65 16.43 -10.44
N SER A 447 27.97 15.53 -11.15
CA SER A 447 26.51 15.61 -11.36
C SER A 447 25.73 15.45 -10.05
N GLN A 448 26.14 14.52 -9.18
CA GLN A 448 25.55 14.33 -7.85
C GLN A 448 25.76 15.54 -6.93
N LEU A 449 26.95 16.15 -6.96
CA LEU A 449 27.25 17.38 -6.23
C LEU A 449 26.42 18.57 -6.77
N ASP A 450 26.28 18.70 -8.09
CA ASP A 450 25.48 19.77 -8.71
C ASP A 450 23.99 19.63 -8.36
N LEU A 451 23.45 18.40 -8.33
CA LEU A 451 22.09 18.13 -7.88
C LEU A 451 21.89 18.53 -6.40
N ALA A 452 22.83 18.18 -5.52
CA ALA A 452 22.78 18.54 -4.11
C ALA A 452 22.84 20.07 -3.90
N HIS A 453 23.73 20.76 -4.61
CA HIS A 453 23.87 22.22 -4.57
C HIS A 453 22.61 22.92 -5.12
N THR A 454 22.06 22.44 -6.22
CA THR A 454 20.85 23.00 -6.85
C THR A 454 19.63 22.82 -5.93
N ARG A 455 19.48 21.67 -5.27
CA ARG A 455 18.43 21.44 -4.25
C ARG A 455 18.58 22.35 -3.04
N LYS A 456 19.82 22.61 -2.59
CA LYS A 456 20.08 23.52 -1.47
C LYS A 456 19.66 24.95 -1.80
N LYS A 457 20.08 25.47 -2.96
CA LYS A 457 19.67 26.80 -3.44
C LYS A 457 18.15 26.93 -3.56
N LYS A 458 17.45 25.90 -4.06
CA LYS A 458 15.98 25.90 -4.12
C LYS A 458 15.34 26.02 -2.74
N LYS A 459 15.85 25.30 -1.74
CA LYS A 459 15.34 25.40 -0.35
C LYS A 459 15.54 26.80 0.25
N GLU A 460 16.67 27.44 -0.04
CA GLU A 460 16.94 28.82 0.38
C GLU A 460 15.93 29.79 -0.26
N PHE A 461 15.64 29.63 -1.55
CA PHE A 461 14.57 30.37 -2.24
C PHE A 461 13.18 30.13 -1.63
N ASP A 462 12.81 28.87 -1.37
CA ASP A 462 11.51 28.52 -0.77
C ASP A 462 11.34 29.16 0.62
N LEU A 463 12.43 29.25 1.40
CA LEU A 463 12.42 29.89 2.72
C LEU A 463 12.22 31.41 2.62
N LEU A 464 12.95 32.07 1.73
CA LEU A 464 12.81 33.51 1.48
C LEU A 464 11.38 33.88 1.04
N ILE A 465 10.81 33.11 0.10
CA ILE A 465 9.44 33.33 -0.38
C ILE A 465 8.42 33.17 0.75
N ARG A 466 8.59 32.18 1.64
CA ARG A 466 7.71 32.00 2.79
C ARG A 466 7.79 33.15 3.78
N GLN A 467 8.99 33.63 4.08
CA GLN A 467 9.19 34.78 4.97
C GLN A 467 8.52 36.03 4.41
N GLN A 468 8.74 36.34 3.13
CA GLN A 468 8.15 37.51 2.50
C GLN A 468 6.61 37.43 2.40
N LYS A 469 6.06 36.25 2.11
CA LYS A 469 4.61 35.99 2.18
C LYS A 469 4.05 36.30 3.57
N GLN A 470 4.74 35.88 4.63
CA GLN A 470 4.27 36.08 6.00
C GLN A 470 4.30 37.56 6.41
N ILE A 471 5.35 38.28 6.03
CA ILE A 471 5.47 39.73 6.25
C ILE A 471 4.34 40.49 5.54
N PHE A 472 4.06 40.18 4.28
CA PHE A 472 2.97 40.77 3.50
C PHE A 472 1.60 40.59 4.17
N LEU A 473 1.28 39.37 4.60
CA LEU A 473 0.02 39.06 5.26
C LEU A 473 -0.14 39.80 6.59
N LEU A 474 0.94 39.95 7.34
CA LEU A 474 0.94 40.71 8.60
C LEU A 474 0.68 42.21 8.34
N SER A 475 1.28 42.80 7.32
CA SER A 475 1.09 44.21 6.96
C SER A 475 -0.34 44.52 6.51
N ILE A 476 -0.97 43.63 5.73
CA ILE A 476 -2.39 43.76 5.34
C ILE A 476 -3.31 43.69 6.57
N LYS A 477 -3.10 42.68 7.43
CA LYS A 477 -3.89 42.53 8.67
C LYS A 477 -3.77 43.76 9.57
N LYS A 478 -2.56 44.33 9.64
CA LYS A 478 -2.30 45.58 10.38
C LYS A 478 -3.10 46.75 9.79
N ARG A 479 -3.02 47.02 8.49
CA ARG A 479 -3.74 48.15 7.86
C ARG A 479 -5.25 48.01 7.96
N ALA A 480 -5.78 46.80 7.78
CA ALA A 480 -7.21 46.55 7.93
C ALA A 480 -7.69 46.87 9.35
N SER A 481 -6.87 46.56 10.37
CA SER A 481 -7.16 46.89 11.76
C SER A 481 -7.12 48.39 12.06
N GLU A 482 -6.27 49.15 11.38
CA GLU A 482 -6.16 50.62 11.52
C GLU A 482 -7.37 51.35 10.93
N TRP A 483 -7.78 50.97 9.72
CA TRP A 483 -8.97 51.54 9.07
C TRP A 483 -10.27 51.28 9.83
N LYS A 484 -10.38 50.06 10.39
CA LYS A 484 -11.49 49.71 11.29
C LYS A 484 -11.58 50.68 12.47
N LYS A 485 -10.43 51.03 13.07
CA LYS A 485 -10.36 52.00 14.17
C LYS A 485 -10.78 53.42 13.76
N GLU A 486 -10.48 53.87 12.54
CA GLU A 486 -10.85 55.21 12.07
C GLU A 486 -12.36 55.36 11.84
N ILE A 487 -13.00 54.36 11.23
CA ILE A 487 -14.46 54.32 11.01
C ILE A 487 -15.22 54.19 12.34
N ASP A 488 -14.71 53.37 13.26
CA ASP A 488 -15.25 53.22 14.61
C ASP A 488 -15.14 54.53 15.40
N ASN A 489 -14.07 55.32 15.20
CA ASN A 489 -13.90 56.63 15.84
C ASN A 489 -14.94 57.67 15.39
N MET A 490 -15.30 57.73 14.11
CA MET A 490 -16.29 58.69 13.60
C MET A 490 -17.73 58.34 14.02
N ASN A 491 -18.07 57.04 14.00
CA ASN A 491 -19.34 56.55 14.55
C ASN A 491 -19.45 56.79 16.07
N SER A 492 -18.33 56.72 16.78
CA SER A 492 -18.22 57.03 18.20
C SER A 492 -18.53 58.50 18.48
N LEU A 493 -18.05 59.44 17.66
CA LEU A 493 -18.30 60.89 17.83
C LEU A 493 -19.78 61.27 17.67
N TYR A 494 -20.48 60.73 16.68
CA TYR A 494 -21.91 60.99 16.46
C TYR A 494 -22.79 60.43 17.60
N ARG A 495 -22.49 59.21 18.07
CA ARG A 495 -23.18 58.58 19.21
C ARG A 495 -22.93 59.33 20.52
N LYS A 496 -21.77 59.98 20.67
CA LYS A 496 -21.43 60.81 21.84
C LYS A 496 -22.29 62.09 21.92
N CYS A 497 -22.65 62.71 20.80
CA CYS A 497 -23.53 63.89 20.78
C CYS A 497 -24.97 63.56 21.25
N VAL A 498 -25.57 62.50 20.72
CA VAL A 498 -26.93 62.04 21.11
C VAL A 498 -26.97 61.54 22.56
N SER A 499 -25.85 61.01 23.06
CA SER A 499 -25.69 60.59 24.46
C SER A 499 -25.61 61.79 25.40
N TYR A 500 -24.91 62.87 25.03
CA TYR A 500 -24.76 64.09 25.84
C TYR A 500 -26.11 64.79 26.10
N GLU A 501 -27.00 64.85 25.09
CA GLU A 501 -28.36 65.40 25.23
C GLU A 501 -29.22 64.64 26.24
N LYS A 502 -29.10 63.31 26.29
CA LYS A 502 -29.83 62.48 27.27
C LYS A 502 -29.28 62.60 28.69
N LYS A 503 -27.97 62.86 28.83
CA LYS A 503 -27.30 63.00 30.14
C LYS A 503 -27.62 64.34 30.82
N LEU A 504 -27.76 65.44 30.08
CA LEU A 504 -28.16 66.73 30.64
C LEU A 504 -29.53 66.65 31.35
N LEU A 505 -30.48 65.91 30.76
CA LEU A 505 -31.81 65.68 31.32
C LEU A 505 -31.80 64.84 32.62
N SER A 506 -30.89 63.88 32.77
CA SER A 506 -30.81 63.02 33.97
C SER A 506 -30.26 63.71 35.22
N TYR A 507 -29.62 64.87 35.07
CA TYR A 507 -29.17 65.72 36.19
C TYR A 507 -30.09 66.93 36.44
N ASN A 508 -31.33 66.88 35.91
CA ASN A 508 -32.38 67.91 35.98
C ASN A 508 -31.97 69.26 35.33
N ILE A 509 -31.43 69.23 34.11
CA ILE A 509 -31.12 70.43 33.30
C ILE A 509 -31.92 70.36 31.98
N SER A 510 -32.75 71.38 31.70
CA SER A 510 -33.68 71.48 30.55
C SER A 510 -32.98 71.96 29.26
N LEU A 511 -33.43 71.46 28.10
CA LEU A 511 -32.85 71.79 26.77
C LEU A 511 -33.11 73.23 26.30
N GLU A 512 -34.11 73.93 26.86
CA GLU A 512 -34.46 75.31 26.48
C GLU A 512 -33.68 76.39 27.28
N GLU A 513 -32.95 76.01 28.33
CA GLU A 513 -32.30 76.94 29.29
C GLU A 513 -30.78 76.68 29.49
N ILE A 514 -30.12 75.99 28.57
CA ILE A 514 -28.70 75.64 28.71
C ILE A 514 -27.81 76.89 28.66
N SER A 515 -27.18 77.23 29.80
CA SER A 515 -26.13 78.25 29.91
C SER A 515 -24.96 77.75 30.76
N LEU A 516 -23.75 78.28 30.51
CA LEU A 516 -22.53 77.86 31.20
C LEU A 516 -22.61 78.06 32.74
N SER A 517 -23.38 79.03 33.22
CA SER A 517 -23.49 79.36 34.66
C SER A 517 -24.29 78.35 35.48
N VAL A 518 -25.26 77.65 34.90
CA VAL A 518 -26.10 76.64 35.59
C VAL A 518 -25.30 75.35 35.89
N ILE A 519 -24.26 75.10 35.10
CA ILE A 519 -23.37 73.95 35.22
C ILE A 519 -22.28 74.18 36.30
N ASP A 520 -21.94 75.44 36.61
CA ASP A 520 -20.96 75.84 37.63
C ASP A 520 -21.45 75.64 39.08
N GLU A 521 -22.68 76.04 39.41
CA GLU A 521 -23.20 75.98 40.79
C GLU A 521 -23.34 74.54 41.31
N LYS A 522 -23.64 73.59 40.43
CA LYS A 522 -23.94 72.20 40.79
C LYS A 522 -22.67 71.35 41.01
N ARG A 523 -21.51 71.85 40.54
CA ARG A 523 -20.19 71.24 40.73
C ARG A 523 -19.63 71.47 42.12
N GLU A 524 -19.75 72.69 42.66
CA GLU A 524 -19.19 73.04 43.96
C GLU A 524 -19.85 72.28 45.11
N PHE A 525 -21.14 71.94 44.98
CA PHE A 525 -21.88 71.10 45.93
C PHE A 525 -21.25 69.69 46.16
N TYR A 526 -20.70 69.08 45.10
CA TYR A 526 -20.14 67.73 45.20
C TYR A 526 -18.71 67.70 45.76
N LYS A 527 -17.93 68.78 45.62
CA LYS A 527 -16.52 68.85 46.07
C LYS A 527 -16.37 68.92 47.59
N GLU A 528 -17.25 69.66 48.28
CA GLU A 528 -17.23 69.75 49.75
C GLU A 528 -17.53 68.41 50.44
N SER A 529 -18.19 67.48 49.74
CA SER A 529 -18.54 66.17 50.29
C SER A 529 -17.42 65.13 50.20
N LEU A 530 -16.42 65.34 49.32
CA LEU A 530 -15.35 64.37 49.05
C LEU A 530 -14.16 64.45 50.02
N SER A 531 -13.89 65.63 50.56
CA SER A 531 -12.68 65.96 51.34
C SER A 531 -12.63 65.34 52.76
N LYS A 532 -13.59 64.48 53.12
CA LYS A 532 -13.74 63.89 54.46
C LYS A 532 -13.35 62.40 54.57
N ILE A 533 -12.81 61.76 53.50
CA ILE A 533 -12.46 60.32 53.45
C ILE A 533 -10.95 60.12 53.19
N GLU A 534 -10.21 59.40 54.05
CA GLU A 534 -8.77 59.06 53.89
C GLU A 534 -8.55 57.66 53.26
N ILE A 535 -7.68 57.55 52.23
CA ILE A 535 -7.27 56.28 51.57
C ILE A 535 -5.75 56.15 51.58
N SER A 536 -5.24 54.96 51.92
CA SER A 536 -3.81 54.69 52.08
C SER A 536 -3.07 54.25 50.80
N ASP A 537 -3.76 53.95 49.69
CA ASP A 537 -3.14 53.41 48.48
C ASP A 537 -3.78 54.00 47.20
N GLU A 538 -3.30 55.17 46.78
CA GLU A 538 -3.88 55.97 45.68
C GLU A 538 -3.79 55.30 44.30
N ASN A 539 -2.92 54.29 44.13
CA ASN A 539 -2.67 53.65 42.83
C ASN A 539 -3.72 52.60 42.40
N LYS A 540 -4.61 52.14 43.30
CA LYS A 540 -5.72 51.22 42.97
C LYS A 540 -7.03 51.95 42.56
N LEU A 541 -7.00 53.28 42.44
CA LEU A 541 -8.17 54.15 42.19
C LEU A 541 -8.64 54.28 40.73
N MET A 542 -8.54 53.22 39.91
CA MET A 542 -8.83 53.32 38.46
C MET A 542 -10.08 52.64 37.86
N ASN A 543 -10.86 51.78 38.56
CA ASN A 543 -12.11 51.21 37.99
C ASN A 543 -13.12 50.71 39.04
N GLU A 544 -14.15 51.51 39.34
CA GLU A 544 -15.17 51.20 40.35
C GLU A 544 -15.99 49.93 40.04
N THR A 545 -16.48 49.76 38.82
CA THR A 545 -17.45 48.69 38.49
C THR A 545 -16.80 47.32 38.62
N SER A 546 -15.55 47.23 38.17
CA SER A 546 -14.72 46.05 38.37
C SER A 546 -14.49 45.79 39.85
N ILE A 547 -14.20 46.82 40.65
CA ILE A 547 -13.98 46.69 42.09
C ILE A 547 -15.25 46.25 42.83
N ARG A 548 -16.43 46.77 42.48
CA ARG A 548 -17.72 46.34 43.07
C ARG A 548 -18.09 44.92 42.71
N ASN A 549 -17.86 44.52 41.46
CA ASN A 549 -18.07 43.14 41.02
C ASN A 549 -17.09 42.19 41.68
N SER A 550 -15.79 42.52 41.69
CA SER A 550 -14.76 41.77 42.40
C SER A 550 -15.08 41.64 43.88
N HIS A 551 -15.52 42.71 44.54
CA HIS A 551 -15.94 42.67 45.94
C HIS A 551 -17.10 41.72 46.19
N ASN A 552 -18.13 41.70 45.32
CA ASN A 552 -19.24 40.75 45.44
C ASN A 552 -18.81 39.31 45.17
N ILE A 553 -17.95 39.09 44.17
CA ILE A 553 -17.40 37.78 43.82
C ILE A 553 -16.53 37.25 44.97
N HIS A 554 -15.62 38.07 45.49
CA HIS A 554 -14.77 37.74 46.63
C HIS A 554 -15.63 37.46 47.86
N LYS A 555 -16.62 38.30 48.16
CA LYS A 555 -17.56 38.10 49.27
C LYS A 555 -18.28 36.74 49.16
N GLN A 556 -18.82 36.43 47.98
CA GLN A 556 -19.53 35.18 47.75
C GLN A 556 -18.61 33.95 47.77
N SER A 557 -17.38 34.08 47.25
CA SER A 557 -16.33 33.05 47.30
C SER A 557 -15.89 32.75 48.74
N ILE A 558 -15.74 33.78 49.57
CA ILE A 558 -15.43 33.66 51.00
C ILE A 558 -16.57 32.95 51.75
N GLU A 559 -17.83 33.37 51.53
CA GLU A 559 -19.01 32.81 52.19
C GLU A 559 -19.24 31.31 51.86
N ASN A 560 -18.89 30.91 50.64
CA ASN A 560 -19.00 29.55 50.13
C ASN A 560 -17.79 28.66 50.47
N SER A 561 -16.71 29.22 51.03
CA SER A 561 -15.52 28.45 51.36
C SER A 561 -15.72 27.56 52.59
N ASN A 562 -15.31 26.29 52.48
CA ASN A 562 -15.29 25.35 53.60
C ASN A 562 -14.34 25.78 54.73
N TYR A 563 -13.45 26.75 54.48
CA TYR A 563 -12.46 27.25 55.42
C TYR A 563 -12.78 28.66 55.97
N LYS A 564 -14.00 29.19 55.74
CA LYS A 564 -14.42 30.54 56.17
C LYS A 564 -14.23 30.84 57.65
N ASN A 565 -14.23 29.80 58.51
CA ASN A 565 -14.03 29.92 59.95
C ASN A 565 -12.59 30.33 60.34
N LEU A 566 -11.63 30.30 59.40
CA LEU A 566 -10.24 30.73 59.61
C LEU A 566 -10.06 32.26 59.56
N ILE A 567 -11.14 33.00 59.27
CA ILE A 567 -11.13 34.45 59.10
C ILE A 567 -11.55 35.14 60.40
N SER A 568 -10.75 36.08 60.89
CA SER A 568 -11.06 36.93 62.06
C SER A 568 -11.01 38.42 61.73
N ILE A 569 -11.80 39.20 62.48
CA ILE A 569 -12.17 40.61 62.29
C ILE A 569 -11.08 41.51 61.69
N ASP A 570 -11.44 42.17 60.57
CA ASP A 570 -10.85 43.37 59.91
C ASP A 570 -9.32 43.48 59.74
N ASN A 571 -8.54 42.42 59.97
CA ASN A 571 -7.09 42.39 59.76
C ASN A 571 -6.70 41.59 58.50
N GLU A 572 -5.74 42.12 57.71
CA GLU A 572 -5.18 41.44 56.54
C GLU A 572 -4.26 40.25 56.95
N PHE A 573 -4.24 39.19 56.12
CA PHE A 573 -3.30 38.07 56.25
C PHE A 573 -1.89 38.46 55.77
N ASP A 574 -0.84 38.00 56.47
CA ASP A 574 0.57 38.28 56.16
C ASP A 574 0.99 37.71 54.79
N SER A 575 1.56 38.57 53.93
CA SER A 575 2.01 38.23 52.57
C SER A 575 3.12 37.17 52.54
N LYS A 576 3.92 37.04 53.61
CA LYS A 576 4.94 35.98 53.72
C LYS A 576 4.32 34.58 53.73
N ILE A 577 3.22 34.39 54.46
CA ILE A 577 2.53 33.10 54.55
C ILE A 577 1.93 32.71 53.20
N ILE A 578 1.33 33.67 52.49
CA ILE A 578 0.76 33.46 51.15
C ILE A 578 1.85 33.05 50.13
N ASN A 579 3.03 33.67 50.20
CA ASN A 579 4.15 33.33 49.32
C ASN A 579 4.73 31.94 49.59
N GLU A 580 4.84 31.54 50.86
CA GLU A 580 5.28 30.19 51.22
C GLU A 580 4.33 29.11 50.69
N ILE A 581 3.01 29.28 50.85
CA ILE A 581 2.00 28.36 50.31
C ILE A 581 2.07 28.31 48.77
N THR A 582 2.30 29.45 48.11
CA THR A 582 2.44 29.53 46.65
C THR A 582 3.62 28.70 46.14
N ASN A 583 4.78 28.79 46.82
CA ASN A 583 5.97 28.04 46.42
C ASN A 583 5.81 26.53 46.59
N VAL A 584 5.09 26.10 47.64
CA VAL A 584 4.74 24.68 47.85
C VAL A 584 3.83 24.16 46.73
N ILE A 585 2.80 24.93 46.33
CA ILE A 585 1.89 24.59 45.23
C ILE A 585 2.67 24.41 43.92
N ASN A 586 3.52 25.37 43.54
CA ASN A 586 4.30 25.28 42.30
C ASN A 586 5.21 24.05 42.26
N SER A 587 5.80 23.70 43.41
CA SER A 587 6.67 22.52 43.53
C SER A 587 5.88 21.21 43.36
N LEU A 588 4.68 21.10 43.94
CA LEU A 588 3.83 19.91 43.81
C LEU A 588 3.31 19.72 42.38
N GLU A 589 2.95 20.80 41.69
CA GLU A 589 2.51 20.75 40.29
C GLU A 589 3.61 20.18 39.36
N GLY A 590 4.87 20.59 39.58
CA GLY A 590 6.01 20.05 38.85
C GLY A 590 6.21 18.54 39.05
N ILE A 591 5.99 18.04 40.27
CA ILE A 591 6.11 16.60 40.59
C ILE A 591 5.01 15.79 39.88
N ILE A 592 3.78 16.29 39.85
CA ILE A 592 2.66 15.62 39.18
C ILE A 592 2.93 15.49 37.68
N LYS A 593 3.32 16.58 37.01
CA LYS A 593 3.63 16.58 35.56
C LYS A 593 4.78 15.63 35.22
N ARG A 594 5.82 15.56 36.06
CA ARG A 594 6.95 14.64 35.88
C ARG A 594 6.51 13.17 35.92
N ASN A 595 5.67 12.81 36.89
CA ASN A 595 5.16 11.44 37.00
C ASN A 595 4.27 11.05 35.82
N GLU A 596 3.43 11.98 35.34
CA GLU A 596 2.60 11.75 34.15
C GLU A 596 3.46 11.60 32.88
N GLY A 597 4.51 12.42 32.71
CA GLY A 597 5.48 12.28 31.62
C GLY A 597 6.23 10.95 31.65
N ASN A 598 6.68 10.50 32.83
CA ASN A 598 7.37 9.22 33.00
C ASN A 598 6.50 8.02 32.60
N LYS A 599 5.18 8.08 32.83
CA LYS A 599 4.24 7.04 32.40
C LYS A 599 4.21 6.91 30.87
N TYR A 600 4.03 8.02 30.15
CA TYR A 600 4.01 8.00 28.69
C TYR A 600 5.36 7.59 28.10
N LEU A 601 6.47 7.96 28.74
CA LEU A 601 7.81 7.53 28.35
C LEU A 601 8.01 6.01 28.50
N ALA A 602 7.49 5.41 29.57
CA ALA A 602 7.52 3.96 29.77
C ALA A 602 6.72 3.23 28.68
N GLU A 603 5.50 3.71 28.39
CA GLU A 603 4.66 3.16 27.31
C GLU A 603 5.34 3.28 25.93
N TYR A 604 5.95 4.42 25.62
CA TYR A 604 6.72 4.62 24.38
C TYR A 604 7.86 3.60 24.24
N ASN A 605 8.63 3.38 25.31
CA ASN A 605 9.75 2.45 25.30
C ASN A 605 9.30 0.99 25.11
N GLU A 606 8.19 0.58 25.72
CA GLU A 606 7.61 -0.75 25.52
C GLU A 606 7.14 -0.96 24.08
N ILE A 607 6.42 0.01 23.50
CA ILE A 607 5.98 -0.07 22.10
C ILE A 607 7.19 -0.17 21.15
N LYS A 608 8.28 0.56 21.41
CA LYS A 608 9.52 0.45 20.62
C LYS A 608 10.17 -0.93 20.70
N LYS A 609 10.12 -1.62 21.84
CA LYS A 609 10.60 -3.01 21.94
C LYS A 609 9.76 -3.95 21.07
N ILE A 610 8.43 -3.79 21.07
CA ILE A 610 7.52 -4.60 20.24
C ILE A 610 7.83 -4.41 18.76
N ILE A 611 7.95 -3.15 18.29
CA ILE A 611 8.29 -2.85 16.89
C ILE A 611 9.59 -3.54 16.48
N LYS A 612 10.63 -3.46 17.31
CA LYS A 612 11.93 -4.10 17.04
C LYS A 612 11.81 -5.63 16.91
N ASN A 613 10.97 -6.26 17.73
CA ASN A 613 10.72 -7.70 17.65
C ASN A 613 9.98 -8.07 16.36
N ASP A 614 8.96 -7.30 15.97
CA ASP A 614 8.21 -7.51 14.73
C ASP A 614 9.10 -7.31 13.48
N GLU A 615 9.98 -6.30 13.48
CA GLU A 615 10.98 -6.10 12.41
C GLU A 615 11.95 -7.30 12.29
N SER A 616 12.38 -7.87 13.43
CA SER A 616 13.22 -9.07 13.45
C SER A 616 12.48 -10.29 12.90
N LEU A 617 11.21 -10.48 13.27
CA LEU A 617 10.38 -11.56 12.76
C LEU A 617 10.17 -11.44 11.25
N LYS A 618 9.86 -10.23 10.76
CA LYS A 618 9.75 -9.92 9.32
C LYS A 618 11.01 -10.30 8.57
N THR A 619 12.18 -9.95 9.13
CA THR A 619 13.47 -10.28 8.53
C THR A 619 13.69 -11.80 8.44
N ARG A 620 13.32 -12.56 9.47
CA ARG A 620 13.41 -14.03 9.47
C ARG A 620 12.50 -14.66 8.41
N ILE A 621 11.26 -14.17 8.27
CA ILE A 621 10.31 -14.65 7.25
C ILE A 621 10.83 -14.35 5.84
N ASN A 622 11.37 -13.16 5.61
CA ASN A 622 11.98 -12.79 4.33
C ASN A 622 13.19 -13.68 3.97
N ASN A 623 14.02 -14.04 4.95
CA ASN A 623 15.14 -14.95 4.72
C ASN A 623 14.63 -16.36 4.36
N LEU A 624 13.65 -16.89 5.11
CA LEU A 624 13.03 -18.18 4.81
C LEU A 624 12.46 -18.21 3.38
N ARG A 625 11.81 -17.13 2.95
CA ARG A 625 11.31 -16.99 1.57
C ARG A 625 12.45 -17.11 0.55
N LYS A 626 13.55 -16.40 0.75
CA LYS A 626 14.73 -16.46 -0.14
C LYS A 626 15.38 -17.85 -0.18
N ASP A 627 15.43 -18.53 0.96
CA ASP A 627 15.97 -19.89 1.05
C ASP A 627 15.11 -20.87 0.25
N ILE A 628 13.78 -20.76 0.35
CA ILE A 628 12.83 -21.57 -0.44
C ILE A 628 12.99 -21.27 -1.93
N GLU A 629 13.05 -19.99 -2.31
CA GLU A 629 13.26 -19.59 -3.71
C GLU A 629 14.58 -20.13 -4.28
N SER A 630 15.64 -20.14 -3.47
CA SER A 630 16.94 -20.69 -3.86
C SER A 630 16.90 -22.22 -4.00
N ALA A 631 16.26 -22.91 -3.05
CA ALA A 631 16.11 -24.37 -3.10
C ALA A 631 15.30 -24.82 -4.31
N VAL A 632 14.21 -24.11 -4.63
CA VAL A 632 13.41 -24.34 -5.84
C VAL A 632 14.29 -24.16 -7.07
N GLY A 633 15.02 -23.05 -7.20
CA GLY A 633 15.90 -22.81 -8.35
C GLY A 633 16.97 -23.91 -8.57
N ILE A 634 17.51 -24.48 -7.48
CA ILE A 634 18.45 -25.61 -7.55
C ILE A 634 17.75 -26.88 -8.05
N TYR A 635 16.58 -27.20 -7.49
CA TYR A 635 15.79 -28.38 -7.88
C TYR A 635 15.41 -28.31 -9.37
N GLU A 636 14.87 -27.17 -9.81
CA GLU A 636 14.47 -26.92 -11.19
C GLU A 636 15.64 -27.06 -12.17
N SER A 637 16.81 -26.51 -11.81
CA SER A 637 18.03 -26.64 -12.62
C SER A 637 18.48 -28.09 -12.76
N GLY A 638 18.34 -28.88 -11.68
CA GLY A 638 18.60 -30.32 -11.69
C GLY A 638 17.64 -31.08 -12.60
N VAL A 639 16.34 -30.83 -12.49
CA VAL A 639 15.31 -31.46 -13.34
C VAL A 639 15.53 -31.13 -14.81
N ALA A 640 15.73 -29.85 -15.15
CA ALA A 640 15.98 -29.42 -16.53
C ALA A 640 17.22 -30.08 -17.13
N SER A 641 18.29 -30.28 -16.34
CA SER A 641 19.49 -30.97 -16.81
C SER A 641 19.24 -32.44 -17.14
N ASN A 642 18.45 -33.15 -16.32
CA ASN A 642 18.08 -34.54 -16.57
C ASN A 642 17.18 -34.66 -17.80
N VAL A 643 16.20 -33.76 -17.94
CA VAL A 643 15.28 -33.77 -19.08
C VAL A 643 16.02 -33.50 -20.39
N ASN A 644 16.97 -32.57 -20.41
CA ASN A 644 17.81 -32.33 -21.58
C ASN A 644 18.52 -33.61 -22.05
N ILE A 645 19.03 -34.44 -21.13
CA ILE A 645 19.72 -35.68 -21.47
C ILE A 645 18.74 -36.65 -22.14
N VAL A 646 17.59 -36.89 -21.53
CA VAL A 646 16.59 -37.86 -22.01
C VAL A 646 15.98 -37.42 -23.34
N ILE A 647 15.57 -36.16 -23.48
CA ILE A 647 14.96 -35.65 -24.71
C ILE A 647 15.95 -35.72 -25.87
N ASN A 648 17.21 -35.32 -25.67
CA ASN A 648 18.20 -35.38 -26.74
C ASN A 648 18.51 -36.82 -27.18
N ASP A 649 18.51 -37.77 -26.25
CA ASP A 649 18.68 -39.19 -26.57
C ASP A 649 17.53 -39.70 -27.45
N ILE A 650 16.29 -39.36 -27.09
CA ILE A 650 15.10 -39.75 -27.88
C ILE A 650 15.07 -39.02 -29.23
N TYR A 651 15.33 -37.72 -29.24
CA TYR A 651 15.31 -36.91 -30.46
C TYR A 651 16.30 -37.44 -31.50
N LYS A 652 17.51 -37.83 -31.09
CA LYS A 652 18.50 -38.45 -31.99
C LYS A 652 18.11 -39.83 -32.47
N LYS A 653 17.31 -40.57 -31.70
CA LYS A 653 16.79 -41.88 -32.10
C LYS A 653 15.69 -41.76 -33.14
N ILE A 654 14.85 -40.72 -33.06
CA ILE A 654 13.74 -40.48 -34.00
C ILE A 654 14.22 -39.72 -35.24
N SER A 655 14.89 -38.58 -35.08
CA SER A 655 15.32 -37.70 -36.18
C SER A 655 16.60 -38.24 -36.86
N ARG A 656 16.48 -38.79 -38.07
CA ARG A 656 17.62 -39.38 -38.82
C ARG A 656 18.36 -38.41 -39.74
N HIS A 657 17.71 -37.33 -40.19
CA HIS A 657 18.26 -36.39 -41.18
C HIS A 657 18.14 -34.91 -40.78
N SER A 658 18.33 -34.60 -39.49
CA SER A 658 18.37 -33.20 -39.03
C SER A 658 19.81 -32.70 -38.90
N TYR A 659 20.04 -31.45 -39.30
CA TYR A 659 21.28 -30.70 -38.99
C TYR A 659 21.33 -30.22 -37.52
N ILE A 660 20.30 -30.53 -36.72
CA ILE A 660 20.21 -30.12 -35.31
C ILE A 660 20.84 -31.22 -34.44
N ASP A 661 22.04 -30.95 -33.96
CA ASP A 661 22.80 -31.90 -33.14
C ASP A 661 22.25 -32.09 -31.73
N LYS A 662 21.74 -31.00 -31.13
CA LYS A 662 21.23 -30.95 -29.75
C LYS A 662 20.16 -29.87 -29.61
N VAL A 663 19.14 -30.19 -28.82
CA VAL A 663 18.18 -29.24 -28.27
C VAL A 663 18.57 -28.93 -26.84
N LYS A 664 18.60 -27.65 -26.48
CA LYS A 664 19.03 -27.17 -25.18
C LYS A 664 17.88 -26.41 -24.53
N ILE A 665 17.36 -26.96 -23.44
CA ILE A 665 16.32 -26.36 -22.61
C ILE A 665 17.02 -25.73 -21.41
N GLU A 666 17.04 -24.40 -21.33
CA GLU A 666 17.68 -23.69 -20.22
C GLU A 666 16.73 -22.68 -19.60
N ARG A 667 16.79 -22.57 -18.28
CA ARG A 667 16.21 -21.43 -17.57
C ARG A 667 17.32 -20.40 -17.33
N PRO A 668 17.21 -19.17 -17.85
CA PRO A 668 18.18 -18.13 -17.57
C PRO A 668 18.23 -17.83 -16.06
N LYS A 669 19.40 -17.48 -15.53
CA LYS A 669 19.54 -17.09 -14.11
C LYS A 669 18.85 -15.74 -13.87
N GLY A 670 17.76 -15.73 -13.12
CA GLY A 670 17.04 -14.52 -12.70
C GLY A 670 15.52 -14.74 -12.63
N MET A 671 14.89 -14.27 -11.54
CA MET A 671 13.52 -14.56 -11.07
C MET A 671 12.31 -14.21 -12.00
N SER A 672 12.52 -14.00 -13.29
CA SER A 672 11.43 -13.65 -14.22
C SER A 672 11.69 -14.05 -15.68
N GLN A 673 12.72 -14.85 -15.94
CA GLN A 673 13.04 -15.24 -17.31
C GLN A 673 12.54 -16.66 -17.62
N ASN A 674 11.71 -16.72 -18.66
CA ASN A 674 11.11 -17.93 -19.19
C ASN A 674 12.18 -18.97 -19.60
N VAL A 675 11.79 -20.25 -19.53
CA VAL A 675 12.50 -21.37 -20.16
C VAL A 675 12.76 -21.03 -21.62
N ASN A 676 14.03 -21.08 -22.01
CA ASN A 676 14.49 -20.89 -23.37
C ASN A 676 14.87 -22.24 -23.97
N ILE A 677 14.25 -22.56 -25.11
CA ILE A 677 14.61 -23.72 -25.90
C ILE A 677 15.41 -23.22 -27.10
N THR A 678 16.67 -23.62 -27.12
CA THR A 678 17.58 -23.26 -28.19
C THR A 678 18.12 -24.49 -28.88
N VAL A 679 18.44 -24.32 -30.15
CA VAL A 679 19.10 -25.30 -31.01
C VAL A 679 20.38 -24.70 -31.53
N GLN A 680 21.39 -25.54 -31.75
CA GLN A 680 22.69 -25.12 -32.30
C GLN A 680 23.30 -23.94 -31.51
N ASN A 681 23.80 -22.90 -32.18
CA ASN A 681 24.46 -21.71 -31.61
C ASN A 681 23.50 -20.80 -30.80
N ASN A 682 22.77 -21.36 -29.84
CA ASN A 682 21.78 -20.68 -28.99
C ASN A 682 20.65 -19.96 -29.77
N VAL A 683 20.29 -20.46 -30.96
CA VAL A 683 19.17 -19.92 -31.73
C VAL A 683 17.88 -20.54 -31.24
N ASN A 684 16.81 -19.76 -31.13
CA ASN A 684 15.51 -20.29 -30.71
C ASN A 684 15.00 -21.37 -31.69
N PHE A 685 14.54 -22.51 -31.16
CA PHE A 685 14.05 -23.64 -31.95
C PHE A 685 12.92 -23.27 -32.91
N SER A 686 12.03 -22.34 -32.51
CA SER A 686 10.90 -21.88 -33.33
C SER A 686 11.32 -21.16 -34.61
N ASN A 687 12.56 -20.67 -34.67
CA ASN A 687 13.06 -19.91 -35.82
C ASN A 687 13.73 -20.78 -36.89
N ILE A 688 14.12 -22.01 -36.54
CA ILE A 688 14.93 -22.88 -37.41
C ILE A 688 14.23 -24.20 -37.72
N MET A 689 13.52 -24.80 -36.75
CA MET A 689 12.94 -26.12 -36.94
C MET A 689 11.76 -26.09 -37.92
N SER A 690 11.74 -27.03 -38.86
CA SER A 690 10.58 -27.27 -39.72
C SER A 690 9.43 -27.95 -38.96
N SER A 691 8.23 -27.99 -39.55
CA SER A 691 7.06 -28.67 -38.96
C SER A 691 7.36 -30.12 -38.57
N GLY A 692 8.02 -30.90 -39.44
CA GLY A 692 8.39 -32.29 -39.14
C GLY A 692 9.46 -32.45 -38.05
N GLN A 693 10.42 -31.52 -37.96
CA GLN A 693 11.42 -31.51 -36.89
C GLN A 693 10.79 -31.16 -35.54
N LEU A 694 9.82 -30.26 -35.53
CA LEU A 694 9.05 -29.90 -34.35
C LEU A 694 8.11 -31.03 -33.91
N THR A 695 7.45 -31.75 -34.82
CA THR A 695 6.69 -32.97 -34.47
C THR A 695 7.61 -33.99 -33.81
N THR A 696 8.80 -34.19 -34.38
CA THR A 696 9.81 -35.09 -33.81
C THR A 696 10.27 -34.64 -32.43
N PHE A 697 10.48 -33.33 -32.24
CA PHE A 697 10.82 -32.75 -30.95
C PHE A 697 9.70 -32.91 -29.93
N ALA A 698 8.44 -32.66 -30.30
CA ALA A 698 7.28 -32.81 -29.43
C ALA A 698 7.08 -34.27 -28.99
N LEU A 699 7.25 -35.23 -29.90
CA LEU A 699 7.26 -36.66 -29.54
C LEU A 699 8.42 -37.00 -28.59
N SER A 700 9.60 -36.42 -28.82
CA SER A 700 10.76 -36.65 -27.96
C SER A 700 10.58 -36.08 -26.57
N LEU A 701 9.95 -34.91 -26.47
CA LEU A 701 9.52 -34.32 -25.21
C LEU A 701 8.52 -35.22 -24.50
N PHE A 702 7.44 -35.62 -25.18
CA PHE A 702 6.40 -36.46 -24.58
C PHE A 702 6.96 -37.79 -24.07
N ILE A 703 7.72 -38.52 -24.89
CA ILE A 703 8.33 -39.79 -24.47
C ILE A 703 9.36 -39.56 -23.37
N GLY A 704 10.15 -38.49 -23.45
CA GLY A 704 11.13 -38.17 -22.40
C GLY A 704 10.47 -37.90 -21.06
N MET A 705 9.33 -37.22 -21.07
CA MET A 705 8.53 -36.98 -19.87
C MET A 705 7.85 -38.26 -19.37
N ALA A 706 7.34 -39.11 -20.26
CA ALA A 706 6.83 -40.44 -19.91
C ALA A 706 7.90 -41.32 -19.22
N MET A 707 9.15 -41.23 -19.68
CA MET A 707 10.27 -41.95 -19.06
C MET A 707 10.63 -41.39 -17.67
N LEU A 708 10.51 -40.09 -17.47
CA LEU A 708 10.85 -39.43 -16.20
C LEU A 708 9.72 -39.53 -15.16
N ASN A 709 8.47 -39.45 -15.59
CA ASN A 709 7.26 -39.40 -14.76
C ASN A 709 6.56 -40.77 -14.73
N ASN A 710 7.33 -41.86 -14.64
CA ASN A 710 6.80 -43.21 -14.79
C ASN A 710 5.94 -43.61 -13.57
N GLU A 711 4.62 -43.51 -13.71
CA GLU A 711 3.66 -43.90 -12.70
C GLU A 711 3.65 -45.42 -12.51
N PRO A 712 3.91 -45.93 -11.30
CA PRO A 712 4.15 -47.36 -11.08
C PRO A 712 2.92 -48.23 -11.40
N ASN A 713 1.72 -47.67 -11.19
CA ASN A 713 0.46 -48.41 -11.31
C ASN A 713 -0.33 -48.07 -12.58
N PHE A 714 0.18 -47.20 -13.46
CA PHE A 714 -0.46 -46.88 -14.74
C PHE A 714 0.59 -46.64 -15.83
N LYS A 715 0.79 -47.63 -16.70
CA LYS A 715 1.78 -47.60 -17.78
C LYS A 715 1.18 -47.77 -19.18
N ALA A 716 -0.02 -47.20 -19.37
CA ALA A 716 -0.60 -47.02 -20.69
C ALA A 716 -0.35 -45.62 -21.22
N TYR A 717 -0.04 -45.52 -22.52
CA TYR A 717 0.21 -44.25 -23.20
C TYR A 717 -0.57 -44.20 -24.50
N PHE A 718 -1.03 -43.00 -24.85
CA PHE A 718 -1.97 -42.77 -25.94
C PHE A 718 -1.35 -41.77 -26.93
N PHE A 719 -1.25 -42.18 -28.19
CA PHE A 719 -0.75 -41.36 -29.29
C PHE A 719 -1.89 -41.14 -30.28
N ASP A 720 -2.44 -39.94 -30.30
CA ASP A 720 -3.52 -39.53 -31.21
C ASP A 720 -2.92 -38.84 -32.45
N ASP A 721 -2.93 -39.54 -33.58
CA ASP A 721 -2.32 -39.12 -34.85
C ASP A 721 -0.85 -38.62 -34.72
N PRO A 722 0.09 -39.41 -34.16
CA PRO A 722 1.41 -38.93 -33.77
C PRO A 722 2.35 -38.55 -34.92
N ILE A 723 2.11 -39.07 -36.13
CA ILE A 723 3.08 -39.00 -37.24
C ILE A 723 2.79 -37.91 -38.27
N GLN A 724 1.80 -37.06 -38.05
CA GLN A 724 1.47 -36.02 -39.03
C GLN A 724 2.67 -35.10 -39.30
N SER A 725 2.95 -34.84 -40.58
CA SER A 725 4.09 -34.04 -41.05
C SER A 725 5.49 -34.65 -40.82
N MET A 726 5.60 -35.93 -40.45
CA MET A 726 6.88 -36.65 -40.38
C MET A 726 7.22 -37.34 -41.71
N ASP A 727 8.52 -37.54 -41.98
CA ASP A 727 9.00 -38.34 -43.11
C ASP A 727 9.08 -39.84 -42.77
N ASP A 728 9.14 -40.68 -43.80
CA ASP A 728 9.13 -42.15 -43.65
C ASP A 728 10.28 -42.69 -42.77
N LEU A 729 11.45 -42.05 -42.81
CA LEU A 729 12.63 -42.49 -42.04
C LEU A 729 12.49 -42.18 -40.55
N ASN A 730 11.93 -41.03 -40.20
CA ASN A 730 11.61 -40.67 -38.83
C ASN A 730 10.43 -41.50 -38.31
N ILE A 731 9.41 -41.78 -39.15
CA ILE A 731 8.29 -42.69 -38.81
C ILE A 731 8.83 -44.09 -38.50
N LEU A 732 9.69 -44.65 -39.36
CA LEU A 732 10.30 -45.95 -39.14
C LEU A 732 11.10 -45.99 -37.83
N SER A 733 11.87 -44.92 -37.56
CA SER A 733 12.68 -44.79 -36.36
C SER A 733 11.83 -44.68 -35.08
N PHE A 734 10.70 -43.95 -35.16
CA PHE A 734 9.71 -43.87 -34.08
C PHE A 734 9.08 -45.24 -33.78
N VAL A 735 8.67 -45.98 -34.83
CA VAL A 735 8.14 -47.36 -34.66
C VAL A 735 9.16 -48.28 -34.00
N ASP A 736 10.42 -48.23 -34.43
CA ASP A 736 11.48 -49.04 -33.82
C ASP A 736 11.79 -48.61 -32.38
N LEU A 737 11.69 -47.32 -32.05
CA LEU A 737 11.79 -46.83 -30.68
C LEU A 737 10.67 -47.42 -29.79
N LEU A 738 9.39 -47.28 -30.20
CA LEU A 738 8.26 -47.81 -29.45
C LEU A 738 8.36 -49.32 -29.22
N LYS A 739 8.76 -50.06 -30.25
CA LYS A 739 8.98 -51.51 -30.17
C LYS A 739 10.01 -51.85 -29.09
N ASN A 740 11.12 -51.11 -29.01
CA ASN A 740 12.14 -51.34 -28.01
C ASN A 740 11.66 -50.95 -26.60
N GLN A 741 10.92 -49.85 -26.48
CA GLN A 741 10.40 -49.38 -25.19
C GLN A 741 9.37 -50.34 -24.59
N ILE A 742 8.51 -50.96 -25.39
CA ILE A 742 7.56 -51.98 -24.87
C ILE A 742 8.24 -53.30 -24.48
N LYS A 743 9.37 -53.64 -25.13
CA LYS A 743 10.08 -54.89 -24.83
C LYS A 743 11.00 -54.77 -23.62
N ASP A 744 11.47 -53.56 -23.31
CA ASP A 744 12.30 -53.31 -22.15
C ASP A 744 11.45 -53.38 -20.87
N PRO A 745 11.77 -54.24 -19.90
CA PRO A 745 11.11 -54.25 -18.58
C PRO A 745 11.13 -52.89 -17.86
N ASN A 746 12.14 -52.07 -18.16
CA ASN A 746 12.31 -50.72 -17.61
C ASN A 746 11.85 -49.64 -18.60
N GLY A 747 11.20 -50.02 -19.70
CA GLY A 747 10.64 -49.08 -20.65
C GLY A 747 9.52 -48.25 -20.04
N PHE A 748 9.18 -47.14 -20.70
CA PHE A 748 8.17 -46.23 -20.18
C PHE A 748 6.75 -46.80 -20.23
N ALA A 749 6.46 -47.75 -21.13
CA ALA A 749 5.11 -48.23 -21.42
C ALA A 749 5.01 -49.75 -21.42
N GLU A 750 3.90 -50.25 -20.91
CA GLU A 750 3.49 -51.65 -20.99
C GLU A 750 2.33 -51.86 -21.97
N GLN A 751 1.57 -50.79 -22.22
CA GLN A 751 0.54 -50.73 -23.25
C GLN A 751 0.59 -49.39 -23.99
N ILE A 752 0.43 -49.41 -25.31
CA ILE A 752 0.37 -48.19 -26.13
C ILE A 752 -0.85 -48.24 -27.04
N PHE A 753 -1.62 -47.17 -27.03
CA PHE A 753 -2.72 -46.92 -27.94
C PHE A 753 -2.27 -45.93 -29.00
N ILE A 754 -2.50 -46.24 -30.26
CA ILE A 754 -2.15 -45.36 -31.38
C ILE A 754 -3.38 -45.19 -32.25
N THR A 755 -3.81 -43.96 -32.46
CA THR A 755 -4.80 -43.62 -33.47
C THR A 755 -4.11 -43.18 -34.75
N THR A 756 -4.71 -43.52 -35.89
CA THR A 756 -4.26 -42.99 -37.17
C THR A 756 -5.35 -43.09 -38.24
N CYS A 757 -5.36 -42.17 -39.21
CA CYS A 757 -6.07 -42.36 -40.47
C CYS A 757 -5.20 -42.98 -41.57
N ASP A 758 -3.91 -43.18 -41.32
CA ASP A 758 -2.92 -43.73 -42.27
C ASP A 758 -2.83 -45.26 -42.14
N TYR A 759 -3.32 -45.97 -43.17
CA TYR A 759 -3.28 -47.43 -43.24
C TYR A 759 -1.88 -48.00 -43.51
N GLU A 760 -1.00 -47.27 -44.20
CA GLU A 760 0.38 -47.71 -44.41
C GLU A 760 1.14 -47.73 -43.09
N PHE A 761 0.94 -46.70 -42.26
CA PHE A 761 1.48 -46.66 -40.92
C PHE A 761 0.94 -47.79 -40.02
N VAL A 762 -0.36 -48.10 -40.09
CA VAL A 762 -0.95 -49.26 -39.39
C VAL A 762 -0.24 -50.56 -39.79
N ASN A 763 -0.04 -50.78 -41.10
CA ASN A 763 0.59 -51.99 -41.61
C ASN A 763 2.06 -52.08 -41.19
N LEU A 764 2.79 -50.96 -41.24
CA LEU A 764 4.17 -50.88 -40.76
C LEU A 764 4.27 -51.22 -39.27
N LEU A 765 3.41 -50.64 -38.43
CA LEU A 765 3.36 -50.90 -36.99
C LEU A 765 3.09 -52.37 -36.73
N LYS A 766 2.04 -52.95 -37.32
CA LYS A 766 1.71 -54.38 -37.17
C LYS A 766 2.92 -55.25 -37.52
N TYR A 767 3.48 -55.05 -38.71
CA TYR A 767 4.62 -55.82 -39.18
C TYR A 767 5.82 -55.76 -38.23
N LYS A 768 6.20 -54.54 -37.80
CA LYS A 768 7.36 -54.33 -36.92
C LYS A 768 7.15 -54.86 -35.50
N MET A 769 5.95 -54.69 -34.95
CA MET A 769 5.61 -55.11 -33.59
C MET A 769 5.47 -56.64 -33.51
N GLU A 770 4.82 -57.26 -34.49
CA GLU A 770 4.70 -58.72 -34.58
C GLU A 770 6.06 -59.40 -34.80
N ALA A 771 6.92 -58.83 -35.67
CA ALA A 771 8.30 -59.26 -35.81
C ALA A 771 9.10 -59.13 -34.49
N GLY A 772 8.70 -58.19 -33.64
CA GLY A 772 9.21 -58.00 -32.28
C GLY A 772 8.61 -58.95 -31.24
N GLN A 773 7.68 -59.85 -31.59
CA GLN A 773 6.87 -60.68 -30.67
C GLN A 773 6.02 -59.85 -29.69
N ILE A 774 5.61 -58.65 -30.10
CA ILE A 774 4.71 -57.78 -29.34
C ILE A 774 3.29 -58.02 -29.84
N LYS A 775 2.35 -58.25 -28.91
CA LYS A 775 0.95 -58.48 -29.26
C LYS A 775 0.28 -57.19 -29.71
N VAL A 776 -0.35 -57.22 -30.89
CA VAL A 776 -1.05 -56.08 -31.50
C VAL A 776 -2.53 -56.39 -31.66
N LYS A 777 -3.40 -55.48 -31.23
CA LYS A 777 -4.82 -55.43 -31.58
C LYS A 777 -5.06 -54.30 -32.55
N TYR A 778 -5.86 -54.52 -33.57
CA TYR A 778 -6.29 -53.49 -34.50
C TYR A 778 -7.81 -53.38 -34.54
N PHE A 779 -8.31 -52.16 -34.41
CA PHE A 779 -9.71 -51.80 -34.59
C PHE A 779 -9.84 -50.94 -35.85
N ASP A 780 -10.62 -51.43 -36.80
CA ASP A 780 -10.95 -50.72 -38.04
C ASP A 780 -12.29 -50.00 -37.87
N PHE A 781 -12.23 -48.69 -37.57
CA PHE A 781 -13.39 -47.87 -37.31
C PHE A 781 -14.27 -47.64 -38.56
N MET A 782 -13.76 -47.95 -39.76
CA MET A 782 -14.57 -47.91 -40.98
C MET A 782 -15.48 -49.13 -41.11
N LYS A 783 -15.14 -50.25 -40.46
CA LYS A 783 -15.88 -51.52 -40.52
C LYS A 783 -16.70 -51.83 -39.26
N CYS A 784 -16.53 -51.07 -38.19
CA CYS A 784 -17.15 -51.32 -36.89
C CYS A 784 -18.67 -51.03 -36.79
N GLU A 785 -19.37 -50.74 -37.90
CA GLU A 785 -20.83 -50.55 -37.89
C GLU A 785 -21.65 -51.87 -37.87
N ASN A 786 -21.04 -53.04 -38.03
CA ASN A 786 -21.76 -54.33 -38.13
C ASN A 786 -21.24 -55.47 -37.22
N GLU A 787 -20.59 -55.17 -36.10
CA GLU A 787 -20.27 -56.17 -35.05
C GLU A 787 -20.62 -55.68 -33.64
#